data_AF-A0A821T6Y7-F1
#
_entry.id   AF-A0A821T6Y7-F1
#
_cell.length_a   1.000
_cell.length_b   1.000
_cell.length_c   1.000
_cell.angle_alpha   90.00
_cell.angle_beta   90.00
_cell.angle_gamma   90.00
#
_symmetry.space_group_name_H-M   'P 1'
#
loop_
_entity.id
_entity.type
_entity.pdbx_description
1 polymer ?
#
loop_
_entity_poly.entity_id
_entity_poly.type
_entity_poly.pdbx_seq_one_letter_code
_entity_poly.pdbx_strand_id
1 'polypeptide(L)'
;MNNVQTTDTRRNSTSHDSYPRRLGRWLTNLLTKYWIFVSCGMLLLVSIQTTVVLYRIIYMAFYLFFILSFQISFGFWRKTAATFHLVIIIYSMLVLIGIYIYQFENVNVFLSERLSKELLASIGLEVVPSDVLAVKLLTPSTFLVVNIMQLYYFHSGWMKLITMPSQRDFPGQANGTLTEIHAYARENTDNVNKAHTDQILKSETKTWQEKLYKIYFRTNRFYKQLTYYGWRIAELHTFKLILFIIALTCAFKVCAFNVILIILATVGLTTSQFRKIINLLTLTATGIYILASMCYQLEIAKQHIVEKNFFVRNCSQISSNMSIIPNDTAKWFGLELTSNIDRFIGFYILLTICLTFDAIVRYRQKHRRLLLSVQFNVQLVGNRFPVLFEPFAIKNADDGTHEFNMVNYQQADQGINNFFKYLANFIFYRFGLEICYTVIVIVVGSRLDMMAVLYAIWLGIFLITSRRFIQRIWPAYVFFLVIAFPLQYISVVGAPPLLCFDYPWINIKFDGWIQLRRWLFLPDYVNPPSATQLIGDFFQLLFACQQWRVFKYETNAKDRIYTRAGGSNREIIYDKENFKENPTWDFVMNRRNWFDHMKYVIFMYSAWTVLSIVYLAGTTRTSLLGLGYLVACFYFFWYGQDFLTKHVTIMLRLWGFLIYYCFSVIFIKTCLQVAVCIFLYPLLPCDGVKRTSSFCTFVDLLVPCLKTDWIPPKNCPATFKASQDQCDRNATSANLFMDGFCMICLLLQKRIFGSYHWKHIVGELRLQAKLASQGAVLFNDISHKRMREEGEREEQTVNKITRSLERIKEQLRLNQLESQTAAAPA
;
A
#
# COMPACT_ATOMS: atom_id res chain seq x y z
N MET A 1 -44.21 46.09 35.56
CA MET A 1 -43.84 46.87 36.77
C MET A 1 -43.53 45.88 37.89
N ASN A 2 -42.28 45.93 38.36
CA ASN A 2 -41.69 45.51 39.65
C ASN A 2 -42.44 44.46 40.51
N ASN A 3 -41.85 43.26 40.72
CA ASN A 3 -40.87 42.90 41.77
C ASN A 3 -41.46 42.86 43.19
N VAL A 4 -41.63 41.65 43.75
CA VAL A 4 -41.38 41.36 45.17
C VAL A 4 -40.72 39.98 45.30
N GLN A 5 -39.57 39.96 45.97
CA GLN A 5 -38.76 38.81 46.34
C GLN A 5 -39.47 37.92 47.35
N THR A 6 -39.22 36.62 47.28
CA THR A 6 -39.03 35.81 48.49
C THR A 6 -37.79 34.95 48.32
N THR A 7 -36.88 35.21 49.25
CA THR A 7 -35.66 34.48 49.58
C THR A 7 -35.93 33.01 49.82
N ASP A 8 -35.14 32.12 49.20
CA ASP A 8 -34.87 30.84 49.86
C ASP A 8 -33.41 30.37 49.69
N THR A 9 -32.76 30.41 50.84
CA THR A 9 -31.64 29.60 51.33
C THR A 9 -30.64 29.00 50.31
N ARG A 10 -29.47 29.63 50.27
CA ARG A 10 -28.17 28.99 49.98
C ARG A 10 -28.01 27.72 50.85
N ARG A 11 -28.29 26.54 50.27
CA ARG A 11 -27.56 25.33 50.63
C ARG A 11 -26.37 25.19 49.69
N ASN A 12 -25.21 25.64 50.18
CA ASN A 12 -23.92 25.16 49.73
C ASN A 12 -23.91 23.62 49.80
N SER A 13 -24.16 22.98 48.66
CA SER A 13 -23.70 21.62 48.43
C SER A 13 -22.64 21.67 47.35
N THR A 14 -21.42 21.97 47.77
CA THR A 14 -20.21 21.52 47.10
C THR A 14 -20.25 19.99 47.09
N SER A 15 -21.06 19.40 46.20
CA SER A 15 -21.10 17.96 46.04
C SER A 15 -19.77 17.56 45.42
N HIS A 16 -18.92 16.92 46.23
CA HIS A 16 -17.80 16.14 45.75
C HIS A 16 -18.24 15.36 44.51
N ASP A 17 -17.64 15.68 43.38
CA ASP A 17 -17.99 15.14 42.09
C ASP A 17 -17.55 13.66 42.06
N SER A 18 -18.43 12.80 42.58
CA SER A 18 -18.13 11.40 42.85
C SER A 18 -17.70 10.70 41.56
N TYR A 19 -16.67 9.84 41.65
CA TYR A 19 -16.17 9.01 40.55
C TYR A 19 -17.29 8.42 39.66
N PRO A 20 -18.42 7.88 40.18
CA PRO A 20 -19.51 7.37 39.35
C PRO A 20 -20.21 8.43 38.49
N ARG A 21 -20.35 9.69 38.94
CA ARG A 21 -20.94 10.77 38.14
C ARG A 21 -20.03 11.21 36.99
N ARG A 22 -18.72 11.16 37.19
CA ARG A 22 -17.72 11.43 36.13
C ARG A 22 -17.68 10.29 35.10
N LEU A 23 -17.70 9.04 35.56
CA LEU A 23 -17.79 7.86 34.71
C LEU A 23 -19.08 7.89 33.88
N GLY A 24 -20.22 8.22 34.51
CA GLY A 24 -21.51 8.37 33.84
C GLY A 24 -21.48 9.43 32.74
N ARG A 25 -20.98 10.63 33.00
CA ARG A 25 -20.83 11.67 31.97
C ARG A 25 -19.89 11.26 30.82
N TRP A 26 -18.79 10.59 31.14
CA TRP A 26 -17.88 10.07 30.12
C TRP A 26 -18.55 9.01 29.24
N LEU A 27 -19.27 8.06 29.85
CA LEU A 27 -20.01 7.00 29.16
C LEU A 27 -21.11 7.59 28.27
N THR A 28 -21.91 8.53 28.78
CA THR A 28 -22.96 9.20 28.00
C THR A 28 -22.37 9.94 26.80
N ASN A 29 -21.25 10.63 26.96
CA ASN A 29 -20.58 11.30 25.84
C ASN A 29 -20.01 10.32 24.80
N LEU A 30 -19.48 9.19 25.26
CA LEU A 30 -18.94 8.15 24.38
C LEU A 30 -20.07 7.47 23.59
N LEU A 31 -21.15 7.07 24.27
CA LEU A 31 -22.33 6.47 23.66
C LEU A 31 -22.98 7.44 22.68
N THR A 32 -23.23 8.69 23.09
CA THR A 32 -23.79 9.73 22.19
C THR A 32 -22.98 9.88 20.91
N LYS A 33 -21.65 9.76 20.98
CA LYS A 33 -20.76 9.90 19.82
C LYS A 33 -20.77 8.70 18.87
N TYR A 34 -20.86 7.48 19.39
CA TYR A 34 -20.65 6.25 18.60
C TYR A 34 -21.91 5.39 18.39
N TRP A 35 -23.02 5.64 19.09
CA TRP A 35 -24.22 4.80 19.03
C TRP A 35 -24.86 4.75 17.63
N ILE A 36 -24.74 5.82 16.85
CA ILE A 36 -25.25 5.84 15.47
C ILE A 36 -24.55 4.79 14.58
N PHE A 37 -23.27 4.50 14.83
CA PHE A 37 -22.54 3.44 14.13
C PHE A 37 -22.99 2.05 14.58
N VAL A 38 -23.32 1.89 15.87
CA VAL A 38 -23.89 0.64 16.40
C VAL A 38 -25.26 0.38 15.77
N SER A 39 -26.13 1.40 15.70
CA SER A 39 -27.44 1.31 15.05
C SER A 39 -27.32 0.91 13.56
N CYS A 40 -26.44 1.59 12.81
CA CYS A 40 -26.18 1.29 11.41
C CYS A 40 -25.56 -0.11 11.21
N GLY A 41 -24.64 -0.52 12.08
CA GLY A 41 -24.02 -1.85 12.06
C GLY A 41 -25.04 -2.96 12.36
N MET A 42 -25.96 -2.74 13.29
CA MET A 42 -27.04 -3.69 13.57
C MET A 42 -28.03 -3.80 12.40
N LEU A 43 -28.35 -2.69 11.72
CA LEU A 43 -29.18 -2.72 10.50
C LEU A 43 -28.53 -3.56 9.40
N LEU A 44 -27.20 -3.44 9.25
CA LEU A 44 -26.43 -4.24 8.31
C LEU A 44 -26.40 -5.72 8.71
N LEU A 45 -26.24 -6.02 10.00
CA LEU A 45 -26.22 -7.40 10.51
C LEU A 45 -27.56 -8.12 10.31
N VAL A 46 -28.68 -7.45 10.61
CA VAL A 46 -30.03 -8.00 10.41
C VAL A 46 -30.33 -8.27 8.94
N SER A 47 -29.76 -7.48 8.03
CA SER A 47 -29.98 -7.64 6.59
C SER A 47 -29.11 -8.73 5.93
N ILE A 48 -27.93 -9.08 6.48
CA ILE A 48 -26.98 -10.03 5.86
C ILE A 48 -27.12 -11.47 6.37
N GLN A 49 -28.06 -11.76 7.27
CA GLN A 49 -28.27 -13.14 7.74
C GLN A 49 -28.48 -14.14 6.59
N THR A 50 -28.01 -15.38 6.77
CA THR A 50 -27.86 -16.39 5.72
C THR A 50 -29.14 -16.69 4.93
N THR A 51 -30.30 -16.67 5.58
CA THR A 51 -31.58 -16.84 4.89
C THR A 51 -32.04 -15.53 4.25
N VAL A 52 -32.18 -15.49 2.92
CA VAL A 52 -32.64 -14.29 2.23
C VAL A 52 -34.16 -14.28 2.18
N VAL A 53 -34.74 -13.19 2.66
CA VAL A 53 -36.18 -13.02 2.81
C VAL A 53 -36.55 -11.59 2.43
N LEU A 54 -37.75 -11.37 1.89
CA LEU A 54 -38.25 -10.06 1.47
C LEU A 54 -38.07 -8.96 2.52
N TYR A 55 -38.41 -9.21 3.79
CA TYR A 55 -38.25 -8.17 4.83
C TYR A 55 -36.78 -7.79 5.07
N ARG A 56 -35.85 -8.73 4.90
CA ARG A 56 -34.39 -8.47 4.99
C ARG A 56 -33.87 -7.67 3.80
N ILE A 57 -34.43 -7.89 2.61
CA ILE A 57 -34.15 -7.08 1.42
C ILE A 57 -34.60 -5.63 1.66
N ILE A 58 -35.76 -5.43 2.26
CA ILE A 58 -36.26 -4.10 2.64
C ILE A 58 -35.33 -3.45 3.68
N TYR A 59 -34.85 -4.19 4.70
CA TYR A 59 -33.84 -3.67 5.62
C TYR A 59 -32.53 -3.27 4.91
N MET A 60 -32.06 -4.05 3.95
CA MET A 60 -30.90 -3.69 3.12
C MET A 60 -31.17 -2.43 2.29
N ALA A 61 -32.37 -2.28 1.74
CA ALA A 61 -32.77 -1.07 1.01
C ALA A 61 -32.77 0.17 1.92
N PHE A 62 -33.27 0.05 3.15
CA PHE A 62 -33.18 1.13 4.16
C PHE A 62 -31.73 1.48 4.50
N TYR A 63 -30.85 0.48 4.68
CA TYR A 63 -29.42 0.69 4.91
C TYR A 63 -28.76 1.46 3.76
N LEU A 64 -28.98 1.02 2.52
CA LEU A 64 -28.43 1.67 1.33
C LEU A 64 -28.98 3.08 1.16
N PHE A 65 -30.29 3.29 1.36
CA PHE A 65 -30.92 4.60 1.32
C PHE A 65 -30.33 5.57 2.36
N PHE A 66 -30.10 5.10 3.58
CA PHE A 66 -29.50 5.89 4.64
C PHE A 66 -28.10 6.39 4.28
N ILE A 67 -27.30 5.52 3.67
CA ILE A 67 -25.93 5.84 3.26
C ILE A 67 -25.93 6.72 2.01
N LEU A 68 -26.77 6.43 1.03
CA LEU A 68 -26.91 7.22 -0.18
C LEU A 68 -27.33 8.65 0.14
N SER A 69 -28.35 8.83 0.97
CA SER A 69 -28.79 10.15 1.44
C SER A 69 -27.68 10.90 2.18
N PHE A 70 -26.87 10.20 3.00
CA PHE A 70 -25.68 10.77 3.65
C PHE A 70 -24.64 11.31 2.65
N GLN A 71 -24.38 10.58 1.56
CA GLN A 71 -23.39 11.00 0.55
C GLN A 71 -23.89 12.10 -0.40
N ILE A 72 -25.18 12.10 -0.74
CA ILE A 72 -25.79 13.13 -1.60
C ILE A 72 -25.68 14.49 -0.91
N SER A 73 -26.28 14.59 0.29
CA SER A 73 -26.32 15.84 1.05
C SER A 73 -26.40 15.57 2.55
N PHE A 74 -25.32 15.93 3.25
CA PHE A 74 -25.27 15.90 4.71
C PHE A 74 -26.34 16.77 5.38
N GLY A 75 -26.70 17.91 4.77
CA GLY A 75 -27.75 18.78 5.30
C GLY A 75 -29.13 18.14 5.23
N PHE A 76 -29.44 17.46 4.12
CA PHE A 76 -30.69 16.71 3.97
C PHE A 76 -30.76 15.54 4.96
N TRP A 77 -29.71 14.73 4.98
CA TRP A 77 -29.61 13.57 5.86
C TRP A 77 -29.79 13.93 7.33
N ARG A 78 -29.23 15.07 7.78
CA ARG A 78 -29.41 15.58 9.15
C ARG A 78 -30.86 15.89 9.51
N LYS A 79 -31.63 16.44 8.56
CA LYS A 79 -33.04 16.77 8.77
C LYS A 79 -33.92 15.53 8.79
N THR A 80 -33.58 14.53 7.97
CA THR A 80 -34.39 13.31 7.81
C THR A 80 -33.99 12.16 8.74
N ALA A 81 -32.85 12.25 9.43
CA ALA A 81 -32.33 11.17 10.27
C ALA A 81 -33.28 10.74 11.40
N ALA A 82 -33.99 11.68 12.05
CA ALA A 82 -34.98 11.34 13.08
C ALA A 82 -36.16 10.56 12.48
N THR A 83 -36.71 11.06 11.38
CA THR A 83 -37.80 10.41 10.63
C THR A 83 -37.40 9.02 10.15
N PHE A 84 -36.16 8.85 9.69
CA PHE A 84 -35.65 7.55 9.24
C PHE A 84 -35.65 6.50 10.37
N HIS A 85 -35.17 6.84 11.57
CA HIS A 85 -35.18 5.90 12.70
C HIS A 85 -36.61 5.58 13.14
N LEU A 86 -37.53 6.54 13.10
CA LEU A 86 -38.94 6.30 13.38
C LEU A 86 -39.55 5.30 12.39
N VAL A 87 -39.30 5.47 11.08
CA VAL A 87 -39.78 4.55 10.04
C VAL A 87 -39.23 3.14 10.25
N ILE A 88 -37.95 3.00 10.60
CA ILE A 88 -37.34 1.69 10.90
C ILE A 88 -37.99 1.04 12.12
N ILE A 89 -38.29 1.80 13.18
CA ILE A 89 -38.93 1.28 14.39
C ILE A 89 -40.32 0.73 14.04
N ILE A 90 -41.13 1.51 13.32
CA ILE A 90 -42.48 1.10 12.89
C ILE A 90 -42.40 -0.16 12.02
N TYR A 91 -41.52 -0.15 11.02
CA TYR A 91 -41.32 -1.30 10.14
C TYR A 91 -40.90 -2.55 10.91
N SER A 92 -40.00 -2.41 11.89
CA SER A 92 -39.53 -3.54 12.69
C SER A 92 -40.60 -4.09 13.65
N MET A 93 -41.48 -3.23 14.17
CA MET A 93 -42.65 -3.68 14.90
C MET A 93 -43.60 -4.48 14.01
N LEU A 94 -43.85 -4.03 12.78
CA LEU A 94 -44.69 -4.76 11.82
C LEU A 94 -44.11 -6.12 11.45
N VAL A 95 -42.79 -6.21 11.22
CA VAL A 95 -42.10 -7.47 10.94
C VAL A 95 -42.20 -8.43 12.13
N LEU A 96 -42.00 -7.94 13.36
CA LEU A 96 -42.11 -8.75 14.57
C LEU A 96 -43.54 -9.30 14.76
N ILE A 97 -44.54 -8.42 14.59
CA ILE A 97 -45.96 -8.80 14.65
C ILE A 97 -46.27 -9.83 13.56
N GLY A 98 -45.79 -9.64 12.33
CA GLY A 98 -46.01 -10.58 11.22
C GLY A 98 -45.43 -11.97 11.48
N ILE A 99 -44.19 -12.05 11.97
CA ILE A 99 -43.54 -13.33 12.31
C ILE A 99 -44.28 -14.03 13.46
N TYR A 100 -44.72 -13.27 14.46
CA TYR A 100 -45.41 -13.81 15.63
C TYR A 100 -46.83 -14.31 15.30
N ILE A 101 -47.61 -13.49 14.60
CA ILE A 101 -49.00 -13.83 14.23
C ILE A 101 -49.05 -15.08 13.34
N TYR A 102 -48.07 -15.27 12.46
CA TYR A 102 -48.03 -16.43 11.57
C TYR A 102 -47.83 -17.77 12.30
N GLN A 103 -47.41 -17.76 13.58
CA GLN A 103 -47.32 -18.99 14.38
C GLN A 103 -48.69 -19.54 14.82
N PHE A 104 -49.77 -18.74 14.73
CA PHE A 104 -51.12 -19.22 15.03
C PHE A 104 -51.68 -20.03 13.86
N GLU A 105 -52.17 -21.25 14.14
CA GLU A 105 -52.68 -22.18 13.13
C GLU A 105 -53.78 -21.56 12.26
N ASN A 106 -54.75 -20.86 12.86
CA ASN A 106 -55.85 -20.21 12.15
C ASN A 106 -55.36 -19.18 11.10
N VAL A 107 -54.28 -18.46 11.42
CA VAL A 107 -53.73 -17.43 10.53
C VAL A 107 -52.87 -18.04 9.43
N ASN A 108 -52.13 -19.10 9.75
CA ASN A 108 -51.39 -19.87 8.76
C ASN A 108 -52.34 -20.47 7.71
N VAL A 109 -53.42 -21.13 8.14
CA VAL A 109 -54.43 -21.70 7.23
C VAL A 109 -55.02 -20.62 6.34
N PHE A 110 -55.51 -19.51 6.93
CA PHE A 110 -56.08 -18.40 6.17
C PHE A 110 -55.14 -17.79 5.12
N LEU A 111 -53.85 -17.60 5.44
CA LEU A 111 -52.88 -17.05 4.50
C LEU A 111 -52.44 -18.07 3.44
N SER A 112 -52.35 -19.35 3.81
CA SER A 112 -51.97 -20.44 2.89
C SER A 112 -53.05 -20.75 1.84
N GLU A 113 -54.32 -20.45 2.13
CA GLU A 113 -55.42 -20.59 1.17
C GLU A 113 -55.45 -19.47 0.12
N ARG A 114 -54.85 -18.30 0.42
CA ARG A 114 -54.98 -17.09 -0.41
C ARG A 114 -53.71 -16.71 -1.17
N LEU A 115 -52.55 -17.23 -0.76
CA LEU A 115 -51.24 -16.93 -1.33
C LEU A 115 -50.44 -18.23 -1.54
N SER A 116 -49.57 -18.28 -2.57
CA SER A 116 -48.76 -19.47 -2.82
C SER A 116 -47.76 -19.71 -1.69
N LYS A 117 -47.48 -20.99 -1.38
CA LYS A 117 -46.53 -21.38 -0.34
C LYS A 117 -45.13 -20.80 -0.58
N GLU A 118 -44.72 -20.67 -1.84
CA GLU A 118 -43.43 -20.07 -2.22
C GLU A 118 -43.38 -18.56 -1.97
N LEU A 119 -44.52 -17.86 -2.10
CA LEU A 119 -44.63 -16.44 -1.77
C LEU A 119 -44.56 -16.23 -0.26
N LEU A 120 -45.20 -17.09 0.53
CA LEU A 120 -45.08 -17.06 1.98
C LEU A 120 -43.65 -17.33 2.45
N ALA A 121 -42.98 -18.33 1.87
CA ALA A 121 -41.57 -18.64 2.13
C ALA A 121 -40.64 -17.49 1.71
N SER A 122 -40.90 -16.84 0.58
CA SER A 122 -40.14 -15.66 0.12
C SER A 122 -40.35 -14.43 1.02
N ILE A 123 -41.52 -14.29 1.64
CA ILE A 123 -41.79 -13.28 2.69
C ILE A 123 -41.16 -13.70 4.03
N GLY A 124 -40.80 -14.98 4.19
CA GLY A 124 -40.18 -15.60 5.36
C GLY A 124 -41.14 -15.83 6.51
N LEU A 125 -42.42 -16.00 6.16
CA LEU A 125 -43.44 -16.50 7.04
C LEU A 125 -43.40 -18.03 6.98
N GLU A 126 -42.73 -18.62 7.96
CA GLU A 126 -42.60 -20.07 8.13
C GLU A 126 -43.05 -20.44 9.54
N VAL A 127 -43.67 -21.62 9.67
CA VAL A 127 -43.95 -22.21 10.99
C VAL A 127 -42.64 -22.80 11.49
N VAL A 128 -42.20 -22.35 12.67
CA VAL A 128 -40.86 -22.64 13.19
C VAL A 128 -40.99 -23.26 14.57
N PRO A 129 -40.22 -24.29 14.91
CA PRO A 129 -40.24 -24.87 16.25
C PRO A 129 -39.79 -23.85 17.31
N SER A 130 -40.24 -24.03 18.56
CA SER A 130 -40.13 -23.01 19.62
C SER A 130 -38.70 -22.58 19.95
N ASP A 131 -37.72 -23.47 19.75
CA ASP A 131 -36.29 -23.25 19.95
C ASP A 131 -35.69 -22.29 18.90
N VAL A 132 -36.02 -22.49 17.62
CA VAL A 132 -35.55 -21.64 16.52
C VAL A 132 -36.35 -20.32 16.45
N LEU A 133 -37.61 -20.34 16.91
CA LEU A 133 -38.46 -19.15 17.00
C LEU A 133 -37.86 -18.08 17.92
N ALA A 134 -37.31 -18.49 19.07
CA ALA A 134 -36.67 -17.56 20.00
C ALA A 134 -35.51 -16.79 19.35
N VAL A 135 -34.67 -17.47 18.56
CA VAL A 135 -33.54 -16.86 17.84
C VAL A 135 -34.02 -15.95 16.70
N LYS A 136 -35.05 -16.38 15.95
CA LYS A 136 -35.67 -15.58 14.87
C LYS A 136 -36.33 -14.30 15.41
N LEU A 137 -36.89 -14.32 16.62
CA LEU A 137 -37.48 -13.14 17.28
C LEU A 137 -36.45 -12.25 18.00
N LEU A 138 -35.37 -12.83 18.53
CA LEU A 138 -34.35 -12.09 19.28
C LEU A 138 -33.63 -11.06 18.39
N THR A 139 -33.30 -11.42 17.14
CA THR A 139 -32.53 -10.54 16.26
C THR A 139 -33.30 -9.24 15.91
N PRO A 140 -34.56 -9.29 15.44
CA PRO A 140 -35.34 -8.08 15.21
C PRO A 140 -35.68 -7.32 16.49
N SER A 141 -35.88 -8.03 17.63
CA SER A 141 -36.18 -7.40 18.92
C SER A 141 -35.00 -6.59 19.47
N THR A 142 -33.79 -7.15 19.42
CA THR A 142 -32.57 -6.44 19.81
C THR A 142 -32.30 -5.24 18.89
N PHE A 143 -32.52 -5.40 17.59
CA PHE A 143 -32.44 -4.31 16.62
C PHE A 143 -33.44 -3.18 16.92
N LEU A 144 -34.68 -3.52 17.26
CA LEU A 144 -35.71 -2.57 17.66
C LEU A 144 -35.28 -1.75 18.90
N VAL A 145 -34.80 -2.42 19.95
CA VAL A 145 -34.32 -1.77 21.18
C VAL A 145 -33.16 -0.80 20.90
N VAL A 146 -32.18 -1.21 20.09
CA VAL A 146 -31.03 -0.36 19.74
C VAL A 146 -31.47 0.91 19.00
N ASN A 147 -32.45 0.83 18.10
CA ASN A 147 -33.00 1.97 17.37
C ASN A 147 -33.84 2.89 18.26
N ILE A 148 -34.63 2.34 19.18
CA ILE A 148 -35.37 3.12 20.19
C ILE A 148 -34.37 3.91 21.06
N MET A 149 -33.30 3.26 21.52
CA MET A 149 -32.24 3.94 22.28
C MET A 149 -31.55 5.05 21.47
N GLN A 150 -31.26 4.81 20.19
CA GLN A 150 -30.67 5.82 19.30
C GLN A 150 -31.57 7.05 19.15
N LEU A 151 -32.87 6.84 18.96
CA LEU A 151 -33.82 7.93 18.74
C LEU A 151 -34.09 8.74 20.02
N TYR A 152 -34.32 8.06 21.15
CA TYR A 152 -34.75 8.72 22.40
C TYR A 152 -33.58 9.36 23.17
N TYR A 153 -32.50 8.61 23.42
CA TYR A 153 -31.42 9.06 24.29
C TYR A 153 -30.31 9.82 23.55
N PHE A 154 -29.89 9.32 22.38
CA PHE A 154 -28.64 9.76 21.76
C PHE A 154 -28.82 10.73 20.59
N HIS A 155 -29.98 10.75 19.93
CA HIS A 155 -30.20 11.56 18.73
C HIS A 155 -29.97 13.06 18.97
N SER A 156 -30.58 13.63 20.00
CA SER A 156 -30.49 15.06 20.31
C SER A 156 -29.06 15.50 20.66
N GLY A 157 -28.36 14.70 21.48
CA GLY A 157 -26.96 14.93 21.83
C GLY A 157 -26.03 14.81 20.62
N TRP A 158 -26.25 13.82 19.77
CA TRP A 158 -25.45 13.61 18.56
C TRP A 158 -25.66 14.73 17.53
N MET A 159 -26.88 15.22 17.36
CA MET A 159 -27.20 16.34 16.47
C MET A 159 -26.48 17.64 16.89
N LYS A 160 -26.31 17.88 18.20
CA LYS A 160 -25.51 19.01 18.70
C LYS A 160 -24.04 18.87 18.33
N LEU A 161 -23.46 17.67 18.42
CA LEU A 161 -22.04 17.41 18.14
C LEU A 161 -21.62 17.62 16.68
N ILE A 162 -22.55 17.44 15.73
CA ILE A 162 -22.27 17.54 14.29
C ILE A 162 -22.71 18.87 13.68
N THR A 163 -23.36 19.73 14.47
CA THR A 163 -23.82 21.02 13.97
C THR A 163 -22.63 21.90 13.66
N MET A 164 -22.63 22.50 12.47
CA MET A 164 -21.53 23.33 12.00
C MET A 164 -21.43 24.57 12.89
N PRO A 165 -20.23 24.90 13.40
CA PRO A 165 -20.03 26.09 14.21
C PRO A 165 -20.32 27.34 13.37
N SER A 166 -21.11 28.26 13.93
CA SER A 166 -21.33 29.59 13.40
C SER A 166 -20.37 30.57 14.06
N GLN A 167 -20.03 31.66 13.36
CA GLN A 167 -19.23 32.75 13.94
C GLN A 167 -19.91 33.39 15.17
N ARG A 168 -21.24 33.24 15.29
CA ARG A 168 -22.02 33.66 16.45
C ARG A 168 -21.78 32.82 17.71
N ASP A 169 -21.24 31.61 17.55
CA ASP A 169 -20.99 30.69 18.67
C ASP A 169 -19.68 31.04 19.42
N PHE A 170 -18.85 31.92 18.84
CA PHE A 170 -17.57 32.38 19.41
C PHE A 170 -17.43 33.92 19.34
N PRO A 171 -18.25 34.68 20.08
CA PRO A 171 -18.08 36.13 20.15
C PRO A 171 -16.79 36.47 20.92
N GLY A 172 -15.78 37.03 20.23
CA GLY A 172 -14.68 37.75 20.87
C GLY A 172 -13.38 36.99 21.19
N GLN A 173 -12.91 36.06 20.35
CA GLN A 173 -11.54 35.50 20.48
C GLN A 173 -10.59 35.91 19.34
N ALA A 174 -9.36 36.22 19.75
CA ALA A 174 -8.38 37.11 19.12
C ALA A 174 -7.77 36.66 17.78
N ASN A 175 -7.17 37.63 17.07
CA ASN A 175 -6.17 37.42 16.02
C ASN A 175 -4.96 36.67 16.62
N GLY A 176 -5.02 35.34 16.69
CA GLY A 176 -3.98 34.52 17.31
C GLY A 176 -2.74 34.38 16.43
N THR A 177 -1.56 34.47 17.04
CA THR A 177 -0.26 34.22 16.38
C THR A 177 -0.02 32.72 16.11
N LEU A 178 0.92 32.37 15.22
CA LEU A 178 1.23 30.98 14.81
C LEU A 178 1.52 30.05 16.01
N THR A 179 2.20 30.60 17.01
CA THR A 179 2.51 29.97 18.29
C THR A 179 1.27 29.71 19.13
N GLU A 180 0.26 30.56 19.09
CA GLU A 180 -1.02 30.39 19.80
C GLU A 180 -1.95 29.41 19.09
N ILE A 181 -1.89 29.30 17.75
CA ILE A 181 -2.61 28.26 17.00
C ILE A 181 -1.96 26.89 17.24
N HIS A 182 -0.62 26.83 17.25
CA HIS A 182 0.10 25.62 17.62
C HIS A 182 -0.05 25.27 19.08
N ALA A 183 -0.01 26.27 19.97
CA ALA A 183 -0.30 26.11 21.39
C ALA A 183 -1.72 25.60 21.51
N TYR A 184 -2.75 26.27 20.99
CA TYR A 184 -4.15 25.84 21.09
C TYR A 184 -4.51 24.53 20.35
N ALA A 185 -3.98 24.23 19.17
CA ALA A 185 -4.16 22.91 18.56
C ALA A 185 -3.49 21.79 19.38
N ARG A 186 -2.47 22.16 20.17
CA ARG A 186 -1.78 21.32 21.16
C ARG A 186 -2.40 21.45 22.57
N GLU A 187 -3.08 22.56 22.91
CA GLU A 187 -3.54 23.04 24.23
C GLU A 187 -5.07 22.98 24.37
N ASN A 188 -5.86 22.72 23.33
CA ASN A 188 -7.17 22.07 23.52
C ASN A 188 -6.99 20.62 24.04
N THR A 189 -5.72 20.20 24.21
CA THR A 189 -5.29 19.08 25.05
C THR A 189 -4.89 19.49 26.47
N ASP A 190 -4.58 20.75 26.73
CA ASP A 190 -3.89 21.22 27.95
C ASP A 190 -4.69 22.26 28.78
N ASN A 191 -5.50 23.16 28.18
CA ASN A 191 -6.13 24.30 28.89
C ASN A 191 -7.42 23.96 29.64
N VAL A 192 -8.22 22.99 29.18
CA VAL A 192 -9.27 22.39 30.04
C VAL A 192 -8.64 21.64 31.23
N ASN A 193 -7.37 21.22 31.08
CA ASN A 193 -6.69 20.34 32.02
C ASN A 193 -5.81 21.10 33.03
N LYS A 194 -5.21 22.25 32.70
CA LYS A 194 -4.42 23.07 33.64
C LYS A 194 -5.29 23.66 34.76
N ALA A 195 -6.44 24.23 34.42
CA ALA A 195 -7.38 24.77 35.41
C ALA A 195 -7.93 23.68 36.37
N HIS A 196 -8.09 22.44 35.88
CA HIS A 196 -8.51 21.30 36.70
C HIS A 196 -7.36 20.70 37.54
N THR A 197 -6.12 20.83 37.06
CA THR A 197 -4.90 20.36 37.72
C THR A 197 -4.56 21.25 38.92
N ASP A 198 -4.66 22.58 38.79
CA ASP A 198 -4.37 23.51 39.89
C ASP A 198 -5.43 23.49 41.01
N GLN A 199 -6.68 23.11 40.70
CA GLN A 199 -7.72 22.92 41.72
C GLN A 199 -7.62 21.58 42.46
N ILE A 200 -7.07 20.53 41.83
CA ILE A 200 -6.95 19.18 42.45
C ILE A 200 -5.60 19.00 43.15
N LEU A 201 -4.52 19.66 42.71
CA LEU A 201 -3.23 19.65 43.40
C LEU A 201 -3.27 20.27 44.80
N LYS A 202 -4.36 20.95 45.17
CA LYS A 202 -4.61 21.45 46.53
C LYS A 202 -5.23 20.43 47.48
N SER A 203 -5.63 19.24 47.03
CA SER A 203 -6.15 18.19 47.91
C SER A 203 -5.15 17.04 48.05
N GLU A 204 -4.51 16.96 49.21
CA GLU A 204 -3.61 15.88 49.62
C GLU A 204 -4.27 14.50 49.47
N THR A 205 -3.97 13.75 48.39
CA THR A 205 -4.34 12.32 48.32
C THR A 205 -3.34 11.48 47.50
N LYS A 206 -2.70 10.55 48.24
CA LYS A 206 -2.02 9.28 47.86
C LYS A 206 -1.38 9.16 46.46
N THR A 207 -0.05 9.10 46.47
CA THR A 207 0.95 8.88 45.39
C THR A 207 0.60 7.94 44.22
N TRP A 208 -0.28 6.95 44.39
CA TRP A 208 -0.71 6.04 43.31
C TRP A 208 -1.73 6.66 42.36
N GLN A 209 -2.62 7.53 42.86
CA GLN A 209 -3.60 8.24 42.03
C GLN A 209 -2.90 9.24 41.10
N GLU A 210 -1.83 9.89 41.57
CA GLU A 210 -1.00 10.76 40.75
C GLU A 210 -0.25 10.00 39.64
N LYS A 211 0.29 8.81 39.93
CA LYS A 211 0.94 7.97 38.92
C LYS A 211 -0.06 7.53 37.85
N LEU A 212 -1.26 7.07 38.23
CA LEU A 212 -2.33 6.71 37.30
C LEU A 212 -2.82 7.92 36.48
N TYR A 213 -2.93 9.09 37.10
CA TYR A 213 -3.34 10.31 36.40
C TYR A 213 -2.28 10.79 35.40
N LYS A 214 -0.99 10.73 35.76
CA LYS A 214 0.13 11.00 34.84
C LYS A 214 0.16 10.01 33.67
N ILE A 215 -0.08 8.72 33.92
CA ILE A 215 -0.20 7.69 32.88
C ILE A 215 -1.41 7.96 31.98
N TYR A 216 -2.59 8.22 32.54
CA TYR A 216 -3.80 8.56 31.80
C TYR A 216 -3.58 9.78 30.89
N PHE A 217 -2.96 10.84 31.43
CA PHE A 217 -2.67 12.05 30.64
C PHE A 217 -1.68 11.76 29.50
N ARG A 218 -0.60 10.99 29.77
CA ARG A 218 0.36 10.58 28.74
C ARG A 218 -0.30 9.73 27.65
N THR A 219 -1.13 8.77 28.03
CA THR A 219 -1.87 7.89 27.11
C THR A 219 -2.91 8.68 26.31
N ASN A 220 -3.64 9.61 26.92
CA ASN A 220 -4.62 10.46 26.24
C ASN A 220 -3.96 11.44 25.27
N ARG A 221 -2.80 11.99 25.63
CA ARG A 221 -1.99 12.83 24.73
C ARG A 221 -1.52 12.03 23.52
N PHE A 222 -1.00 10.82 23.74
CA PHE A 222 -0.61 9.91 22.68
C PHE A 222 -1.81 9.53 21.78
N TYR A 223 -2.96 9.21 22.38
CA TYR A 223 -4.20 8.90 21.66
C TYR A 223 -4.70 10.08 20.80
N LYS A 224 -4.66 11.32 21.31
CA LYS A 224 -5.02 12.52 20.54
C LYS A 224 -4.08 12.75 19.35
N GLN A 225 -2.78 12.49 19.51
CA GLN A 225 -1.82 12.56 18.40
C GLN A 225 -2.06 11.44 17.37
N LEU A 226 -2.23 10.20 17.83
CA LEU A 226 -2.49 9.05 16.99
C LEU A 226 -3.79 9.24 16.18
N THR A 227 -4.85 9.73 16.82
CA THR A 227 -6.11 10.02 16.13
C THR A 227 -5.95 11.15 15.12
N TYR A 228 -5.23 12.24 15.43
CA TYR A 228 -4.94 13.30 14.46
C TYR A 228 -4.28 12.75 13.20
N TYR A 229 -3.19 12.00 13.36
CA TYR A 229 -2.46 11.42 12.23
C TYR A 229 -3.29 10.36 11.50
N GLY A 230 -4.03 9.51 12.23
CA GLY A 230 -4.91 8.50 11.64
C GLY A 230 -5.99 9.12 10.73
N TRP A 231 -6.65 10.19 11.18
CA TRP A 231 -7.61 10.91 10.35
C TRP A 231 -6.98 11.58 9.13
N ARG A 232 -5.71 12.02 9.24
CA ARG A 232 -4.99 12.62 8.12
C ARG A 232 -4.54 11.59 7.09
N ILE A 233 -4.05 10.42 7.53
CA ILE A 233 -3.77 9.28 6.65
C ILE A 233 -5.03 8.86 5.90
N ALA A 234 -6.16 8.75 6.62
CA ALA A 234 -7.44 8.42 6.01
C ALA A 234 -7.85 9.45 4.94
N GLU A 235 -7.67 10.75 5.19
CA GLU A 235 -8.02 11.78 4.20
C GLU A 235 -7.28 11.60 2.86
N LEU A 236 -6.00 11.25 2.94
CA LEU A 236 -5.09 11.11 1.81
C LEU A 236 -5.23 9.77 1.08
N HIS A 237 -5.40 8.66 1.82
CA HIS A 237 -5.29 7.31 1.28
C HIS A 237 -6.62 6.57 1.12
N THR A 238 -7.71 6.96 1.81
CA THR A 238 -8.98 6.21 1.74
C THR A 238 -9.55 6.13 0.33
N PHE A 239 -9.41 7.19 -0.49
CA PHE A 239 -9.87 7.13 -1.88
C PHE A 239 -9.08 6.13 -2.73
N LYS A 240 -7.75 6.05 -2.54
CA LYS A 240 -6.90 5.07 -3.23
C LYS A 240 -7.25 3.65 -2.77
N LEU A 241 -7.54 3.49 -1.47
CA LEU A 241 -8.00 2.21 -0.90
C LEU A 241 -9.34 1.77 -1.50
N ILE A 242 -10.30 2.67 -1.68
CA ILE A 242 -11.58 2.37 -2.34
C ILE A 242 -11.36 1.86 -3.76
N LEU A 243 -10.53 2.57 -4.54
CA LEU A 243 -10.20 2.17 -5.91
C LEU A 243 -9.50 0.81 -5.96
N PHE A 244 -8.67 0.51 -4.97
CA PHE A 244 -8.04 -0.80 -4.81
C PHE A 244 -9.04 -1.91 -4.46
N ILE A 245 -9.97 -1.65 -3.54
CA ILE A 245 -11.05 -2.59 -3.22
C ILE A 245 -11.91 -2.88 -4.44
N ILE A 246 -12.22 -1.86 -5.27
CA ILE A 246 -12.92 -2.08 -6.54
C ILE A 246 -12.13 -3.03 -7.45
N ALA A 247 -10.82 -2.81 -7.62
CA ALA A 247 -9.98 -3.69 -8.42
C ALA A 247 -9.94 -5.13 -7.87
N LEU A 248 -9.86 -5.30 -6.54
CA LEU A 248 -9.94 -6.62 -5.90
C LEU A 248 -11.29 -7.30 -6.13
N THR A 249 -12.40 -6.58 -5.97
CA THR A 249 -13.74 -7.11 -6.24
C THR A 249 -13.85 -7.61 -7.67
N CYS A 250 -13.30 -6.88 -8.64
CA CYS A 250 -13.32 -7.26 -10.05
C CYS A 250 -12.40 -8.45 -10.35
N ALA A 251 -11.25 -8.56 -9.65
CA ALA A 251 -10.30 -9.64 -9.83
C ALA A 251 -10.78 -10.98 -9.23
N PHE A 252 -11.44 -10.94 -8.07
CA PHE A 252 -11.98 -12.14 -7.42
C PHE A 252 -13.35 -12.55 -7.98
N LYS A 253 -14.15 -11.58 -8.42
CA LYS A 253 -15.46 -11.82 -9.02
C LYS A 253 -15.54 -11.18 -10.40
N VAL A 254 -15.33 -11.99 -11.41
CA VAL A 254 -15.46 -11.57 -12.81
C VAL A 254 -16.94 -11.54 -13.18
N CYS A 255 -17.45 -10.38 -13.56
CA CYS A 255 -18.80 -10.25 -14.10
C CYS A 255 -18.96 -9.00 -14.96
N ALA A 256 -19.96 -8.99 -15.84
CA ALA A 256 -20.25 -7.85 -16.69
C ALA A 256 -20.61 -6.59 -15.89
N PHE A 257 -21.31 -6.72 -14.77
CA PHE A 257 -21.66 -5.59 -13.91
C PHE A 257 -20.42 -4.82 -13.41
N ASN A 258 -19.35 -5.55 -13.08
CA ASN A 258 -18.12 -4.97 -12.56
C ASN A 258 -17.33 -4.15 -13.59
N VAL A 259 -17.66 -4.25 -14.89
CA VAL A 259 -17.10 -3.38 -15.95
C VAL A 259 -17.38 -1.91 -15.63
N ILE A 260 -18.59 -1.59 -15.14
CA ILE A 260 -18.97 -0.23 -14.73
C ILE A 260 -18.06 0.27 -13.60
N LEU A 261 -17.79 -0.59 -12.61
CA LEU A 261 -16.94 -0.24 -11.48
C LEU A 261 -15.49 0.00 -11.92
N ILE A 262 -14.96 -0.78 -12.87
CA ILE A 262 -13.61 -0.57 -13.42
C ILE A 262 -13.51 0.74 -14.20
N ILE A 263 -14.50 1.09 -15.01
CA ILE A 263 -14.52 2.38 -15.72
C ILE A 263 -14.57 3.54 -14.72
N LEU A 264 -15.41 3.44 -13.68
CA LEU A 264 -15.43 4.46 -12.62
C LEU A 264 -14.09 4.54 -11.87
N ALA A 265 -13.43 3.40 -11.66
CA ALA A 265 -12.14 3.35 -11.00
C ALA A 265 -11.02 3.99 -11.83
N THR A 266 -10.96 3.76 -13.15
CA THR A 266 -9.96 4.40 -14.03
C THR A 266 -10.14 5.91 -14.12
N VAL A 267 -11.39 6.38 -14.24
CA VAL A 267 -11.71 7.81 -14.19
C VAL A 267 -11.31 8.41 -12.82
N GLY A 268 -11.52 7.67 -11.72
CA GLY A 268 -11.12 8.08 -10.38
C GLY A 268 -9.61 8.18 -10.18
N LEU A 269 -8.84 7.30 -10.82
CA LEU A 269 -7.36 7.33 -10.76
C LEU A 269 -6.78 8.51 -11.53
N THR A 270 -7.35 8.85 -12.68
CA THR A 270 -6.86 9.94 -13.55
C THR A 270 -7.16 11.32 -12.99
N THR A 271 -8.35 11.53 -12.42
CA THR A 271 -8.78 12.84 -11.94
C THR A 271 -9.36 12.78 -10.53
N SER A 272 -8.74 13.49 -9.59
CA SER A 272 -9.23 13.56 -8.20
C SER A 272 -10.32 14.60 -7.98
N GLN A 273 -10.64 15.41 -8.99
CA GLN A 273 -11.63 16.50 -8.90
C GLN A 273 -13.05 15.95 -8.73
N PHE A 274 -13.39 14.87 -9.44
CA PHE A 274 -14.71 14.26 -9.42
C PHE A 274 -14.90 13.21 -8.32
N ARG A 275 -14.02 13.16 -7.30
CA ARG A 275 -14.05 12.17 -6.20
C ARG A 275 -15.43 12.03 -5.54
N LYS A 276 -16.20 13.12 -5.36
CA LYS A 276 -17.55 13.03 -4.77
C LYS A 276 -18.53 12.30 -5.70
N ILE A 277 -18.52 12.64 -6.99
CA ILE A 277 -19.42 12.09 -8.00
C ILE A 277 -19.10 10.62 -8.23
N ILE A 278 -17.83 10.26 -8.35
CA ILE A 278 -17.40 8.87 -8.56
C ILE A 278 -17.80 7.99 -7.39
N ASN A 279 -17.59 8.44 -6.14
CA ASN A 279 -18.01 7.68 -4.96
C ASN A 279 -19.53 7.50 -4.91
N LEU A 280 -20.30 8.53 -5.31
CA LEU A 280 -21.76 8.45 -5.38
C LEU A 280 -22.21 7.43 -6.44
N LEU A 281 -21.66 7.50 -7.66
CA LEU A 281 -21.97 6.56 -8.75
C LEU A 281 -21.60 5.13 -8.40
N THR A 282 -20.44 4.94 -7.75
CA THR A 282 -19.98 3.63 -7.27
C THR A 282 -20.94 3.09 -6.21
N LEU A 283 -21.33 3.92 -5.23
CA LEU A 283 -22.28 3.52 -4.20
C LEU A 283 -23.65 3.15 -4.79
N THR A 284 -24.19 3.95 -5.72
CA THR A 284 -25.46 3.63 -6.38
C THR A 284 -25.38 2.33 -7.18
N ALA A 285 -24.30 2.13 -7.94
CA ALA A 285 -24.11 0.91 -8.71
C ALA A 285 -24.04 -0.31 -7.78
N THR A 286 -23.16 -0.28 -6.79
CA THR A 286 -23.02 -1.39 -5.82
C THR A 286 -24.31 -1.65 -5.05
N GLY A 287 -25.06 -0.61 -4.66
CA GLY A 287 -26.36 -0.75 -4.02
C GLY A 287 -27.40 -1.46 -4.89
N ILE A 288 -27.48 -1.08 -6.18
CA ILE A 288 -28.37 -1.76 -7.16
C ILE A 288 -27.97 -3.23 -7.29
N TYR A 289 -26.68 -3.52 -7.39
CA TYR A 289 -26.19 -4.89 -7.50
C TYR A 289 -26.47 -5.75 -6.25
N ILE A 290 -26.29 -5.19 -5.06
CA ILE A 290 -26.62 -5.87 -3.79
C ILE A 290 -28.11 -6.23 -3.78
N LEU A 291 -28.99 -5.27 -4.05
CA LEU A 291 -30.43 -5.50 -4.08
C LEU A 291 -30.83 -6.53 -5.14
N ALA A 292 -30.30 -6.41 -6.36
CA ALA A 292 -30.54 -7.38 -7.42
C ALA A 292 -30.09 -8.80 -7.04
N SER A 293 -28.91 -8.92 -6.42
CA SER A 293 -28.37 -10.20 -5.97
C SER A 293 -29.21 -10.82 -4.85
N MET A 294 -29.73 -10.02 -3.92
CA MET A 294 -30.61 -10.52 -2.86
C MET A 294 -31.99 -10.90 -3.41
N CYS A 295 -32.56 -10.10 -4.31
CA CYS A 295 -33.82 -10.42 -4.99
C CYS A 295 -33.72 -11.73 -5.79
N TYR A 296 -32.58 -11.98 -6.43
CA TYR A 296 -32.35 -13.20 -7.21
C TYR A 296 -32.32 -14.48 -6.34
N GLN A 297 -32.03 -14.38 -5.03
CA GLN A 297 -32.08 -15.54 -4.13
C GLN A 297 -33.49 -15.92 -3.66
N LEU A 298 -34.51 -15.07 -3.88
CA LEU A 298 -35.88 -15.36 -3.46
C LEU A 298 -36.40 -16.62 -4.15
N GLU A 299 -37.21 -17.41 -3.45
CA GLU A 299 -37.71 -18.70 -3.96
C GLU A 299 -38.62 -18.52 -5.17
N ILE A 300 -39.46 -17.48 -5.18
CA ILE A 300 -40.24 -17.06 -6.36
C ILE A 300 -39.32 -16.77 -7.56
N ALA A 301 -38.20 -16.09 -7.32
CA ALA A 301 -37.26 -15.74 -8.39
C ALA A 301 -36.57 -17.00 -8.92
N LYS A 302 -36.19 -17.93 -8.04
CA LYS A 302 -35.61 -19.24 -8.44
C LYS A 302 -36.56 -20.00 -9.36
N GLN A 303 -37.82 -20.17 -8.97
CA GLN A 303 -38.78 -20.94 -9.74
C GLN A 303 -39.08 -20.28 -11.10
N HIS A 304 -39.44 -18.99 -11.11
CA HIS A 304 -39.80 -18.31 -12.35
C HIS A 304 -38.64 -18.13 -13.32
N ILE A 305 -37.40 -17.95 -12.83
CA ILE A 305 -36.25 -17.64 -13.69
C ILE A 305 -35.52 -18.91 -14.12
N VAL A 306 -35.35 -19.88 -13.21
CA VAL A 306 -34.62 -21.12 -13.47
C VAL A 306 -35.52 -22.14 -14.18
N GLU A 307 -36.78 -22.33 -13.76
CA GLU A 307 -37.63 -23.35 -14.40
C GLU A 307 -38.16 -22.93 -15.78
N LYS A 308 -38.37 -21.62 -16.00
CA LYS A 308 -38.79 -21.10 -17.32
C LYS A 308 -37.63 -20.83 -18.29
N ASN A 309 -36.38 -21.15 -17.92
CA ASN A 309 -35.19 -20.99 -18.76
C ASN A 309 -35.07 -19.60 -19.42
N PHE A 310 -35.52 -18.52 -18.75
CA PHE A 310 -35.63 -17.20 -19.38
C PHE A 310 -34.28 -16.64 -19.87
N PHE A 311 -33.19 -16.98 -19.16
CA PHE A 311 -31.82 -16.55 -19.49
C PHE A 311 -31.01 -17.61 -20.26
N VAL A 312 -31.61 -18.76 -20.55
CA VAL A 312 -30.98 -19.90 -21.21
C VAL A 312 -31.47 -19.97 -22.65
N ARG A 313 -30.60 -19.60 -23.60
CA ARG A 313 -30.83 -19.84 -25.03
C ARG A 313 -29.97 -21.04 -25.44
N ASN A 314 -30.61 -22.12 -25.88
CA ASN A 314 -29.89 -23.29 -26.40
C ASN A 314 -29.28 -22.97 -27.77
N CYS A 315 -27.99 -22.64 -27.77
CA CYS A 315 -27.20 -22.39 -28.99
C CYS A 315 -26.93 -23.72 -29.73
N SER A 316 -27.94 -24.30 -30.37
CA SER A 316 -27.87 -25.62 -31.02
C SER A 316 -27.50 -25.58 -32.51
N GLN A 317 -27.43 -24.40 -33.13
CA GLN A 317 -27.27 -24.26 -34.59
C GLN A 317 -25.85 -23.96 -35.08
N ILE A 318 -24.82 -24.02 -34.22
CA ILE A 318 -23.42 -23.78 -34.64
C ILE A 318 -22.58 -25.05 -34.33
N SER A 319 -21.92 -25.54 -35.37
CA SER A 319 -21.21 -26.81 -35.56
C SER A 319 -20.64 -27.58 -34.33
N SER A 320 -21.16 -28.81 -34.16
CA SER A 320 -20.57 -30.12 -33.79
C SER A 320 -19.43 -30.32 -32.75
N ASN A 321 -18.75 -29.30 -32.24
CA ASN A 321 -17.86 -29.42 -31.06
C ASN A 321 -18.39 -28.63 -29.85
N MET A 322 -19.66 -28.22 -29.91
CA MET A 322 -20.23 -27.12 -29.15
C MET A 322 -21.18 -27.62 -28.03
N SER A 323 -20.63 -28.22 -26.98
CA SER A 323 -21.38 -28.56 -25.77
C SER A 323 -20.99 -27.73 -24.54
N ILE A 324 -20.20 -26.66 -24.71
CA ILE A 324 -19.51 -25.98 -23.60
C ILE A 324 -19.60 -24.44 -23.68
N ILE A 325 -20.69 -23.90 -24.23
CA ILE A 325 -21.02 -22.49 -23.93
C ILE A 325 -21.80 -22.50 -22.61
N PRO A 326 -21.35 -21.77 -21.57
CA PRO A 326 -22.14 -21.64 -20.36
C PRO A 326 -23.48 -20.98 -20.69
N ASN A 327 -24.55 -21.76 -20.60
CA ASN A 327 -25.90 -21.38 -21.01
C ASN A 327 -26.54 -20.26 -20.16
N ASP A 328 -25.92 -19.87 -19.03
CA ASP A 328 -26.52 -18.97 -18.07
C ASP A 328 -26.06 -17.52 -18.23
N THR A 329 -26.90 -16.72 -18.88
CA THR A 329 -26.68 -15.27 -19.05
C THR A 329 -26.70 -14.53 -17.70
N ALA A 330 -27.43 -15.03 -16.70
CA ALA A 330 -27.47 -14.42 -15.37
C ALA A 330 -26.11 -14.55 -14.67
N LYS A 331 -25.45 -15.70 -14.82
CA LYS A 331 -24.09 -15.93 -14.32
C LYS A 331 -23.07 -15.00 -14.97
N TRP A 332 -23.16 -14.74 -16.28
CA TRP A 332 -22.30 -13.76 -16.97
C TRP A 332 -22.50 -12.33 -16.43
N PHE A 333 -23.75 -11.94 -16.15
CA PHE A 333 -24.04 -10.66 -15.51
C PHE A 333 -23.51 -10.59 -14.06
N GLY A 334 -23.34 -11.74 -13.42
CA GLY A 334 -22.80 -11.90 -12.06
C GLY A 334 -23.87 -12.22 -11.01
N LEU A 335 -25.05 -12.70 -11.42
CA LEU A 335 -26.10 -13.20 -10.55
C LEU A 335 -26.01 -14.72 -10.50
N GLU A 336 -25.71 -15.27 -9.33
CA GLU A 336 -25.57 -16.71 -9.12
C GLU A 336 -26.32 -17.11 -7.85
N LEU A 337 -27.02 -18.24 -7.90
CA LEU A 337 -27.67 -18.81 -6.72
C LEU A 337 -26.60 -19.40 -5.80
N THR A 338 -26.61 -19.00 -4.52
CA THR A 338 -25.61 -19.43 -3.56
C THR A 338 -26.24 -19.68 -2.20
N SER A 339 -25.69 -20.64 -1.46
CA SER A 339 -26.12 -20.93 -0.08
C SER A 339 -25.64 -19.87 0.92
N ASN A 340 -24.50 -19.22 0.65
CA ASN A 340 -23.88 -18.23 1.54
C ASN A 340 -23.78 -16.87 0.84
N ILE A 341 -24.86 -16.09 0.93
CA ILE A 341 -24.94 -14.76 0.30
C ILE A 341 -23.99 -13.73 0.94
N ASP A 342 -23.73 -13.86 2.24
CA ASP A 342 -22.85 -13.01 3.02
C ASP A 342 -21.43 -13.01 2.44
N ARG A 343 -20.88 -14.19 2.09
CA ARG A 343 -19.58 -14.31 1.45
C ARG A 343 -19.61 -13.84 0.00
N PHE A 344 -20.72 -14.07 -0.72
CA PHE A 344 -20.88 -13.70 -2.13
C PHE A 344 -20.96 -12.18 -2.36
N ILE A 345 -21.58 -11.46 -1.42
CA ILE A 345 -21.75 -10.00 -1.46
C ILE A 345 -20.72 -9.29 -0.57
N GLY A 346 -19.95 -10.02 0.25
CA GLY A 346 -19.03 -9.47 1.25
C GLY A 346 -18.10 -8.37 0.75
N PHE A 347 -17.51 -8.50 -0.45
CA PHE A 347 -16.69 -7.44 -1.04
C PHE A 347 -17.46 -6.17 -1.41
N TYR A 348 -18.72 -6.29 -1.85
CA TYR A 348 -19.58 -5.14 -2.13
C TYR A 348 -20.01 -4.44 -0.84
N ILE A 349 -20.30 -5.19 0.23
CA ILE A 349 -20.58 -4.62 1.55
C ILE A 349 -19.34 -3.93 2.14
N LEU A 350 -18.15 -4.55 2.02
CA LEU A 350 -16.90 -3.90 2.41
C LEU A 350 -16.71 -2.59 1.64
N LEU A 351 -17.03 -2.58 0.34
CA LEU A 351 -16.95 -1.40 -0.50
C LEU A 351 -17.94 -0.30 -0.05
N THR A 352 -19.20 -0.64 0.29
CA THR A 352 -20.15 0.35 0.83
C THR A 352 -19.66 0.94 2.15
N ILE A 353 -19.15 0.12 3.07
CA ILE A 353 -18.55 0.57 4.34
C ILE A 353 -17.38 1.52 4.08
N CYS A 354 -16.44 1.18 3.20
CA CYS A 354 -15.30 2.04 2.87
C CYS A 354 -15.74 3.36 2.21
N LEU A 355 -16.74 3.34 1.34
CA LEU A 355 -17.33 4.53 0.74
C LEU A 355 -17.98 5.44 1.80
N THR A 356 -18.67 4.87 2.79
CA THR A 356 -19.22 5.65 3.92
C THR A 356 -18.10 6.28 4.75
N PHE A 357 -17.04 5.51 5.02
CA PHE A 357 -15.90 5.97 5.79
C PHE A 357 -15.19 7.13 5.09
N ASP A 358 -15.03 7.09 3.77
CA ASP A 358 -14.51 8.20 2.98
C ASP A 358 -15.34 9.48 3.13
N ALA A 359 -16.67 9.36 3.06
CA ALA A 359 -17.56 10.50 3.29
C ALA A 359 -17.41 11.04 4.72
N ILE A 360 -17.36 10.17 5.74
CA ILE A 360 -17.13 10.56 7.15
C ILE A 360 -15.80 11.30 7.31
N VAL A 361 -14.72 10.79 6.72
CA VAL A 361 -13.40 11.44 6.77
C VAL A 361 -13.45 12.82 6.13
N ARG A 362 -14.05 12.97 4.94
CA ARG A 362 -14.18 14.27 4.26
C ARG A 362 -14.99 15.26 5.10
N TYR A 363 -16.14 14.83 5.64
CA TYR A 363 -16.98 15.70 6.47
C TYR A 363 -16.29 16.09 7.78
N ARG A 364 -15.64 15.15 8.45
CA ARG A 364 -14.88 15.40 9.68
C ARG A 364 -13.75 16.39 9.46
N GLN A 365 -12.97 16.21 8.38
CA GLN A 365 -11.86 17.12 8.07
C GLN A 365 -12.38 18.50 7.68
N LYS A 366 -13.47 18.58 6.91
CA LYS A 366 -14.14 19.85 6.61
C LYS A 366 -14.63 20.54 7.89
N HIS A 367 -15.31 19.82 8.77
CA HIS A 367 -15.81 20.32 10.05
C HIS A 367 -14.68 20.86 10.93
N ARG A 368 -13.58 20.12 11.03
CA ARG A 368 -12.41 20.53 11.80
C ARG A 368 -11.74 21.79 11.24
N ARG A 369 -11.55 21.87 9.92
CA ARG A 369 -10.98 23.06 9.28
C ARG A 369 -11.86 24.28 9.54
N LEU A 370 -13.18 24.12 9.51
CA LEU A 370 -14.11 25.21 9.79
C LEU A 370 -14.10 25.64 11.25
N LEU A 371 -14.01 24.70 12.20
CA LEU A 371 -13.80 25.03 13.62
C LEU A 371 -12.53 25.87 13.79
N LEU A 372 -11.41 25.43 13.20
CA LEU A 372 -10.15 26.16 13.30
C LEU A 372 -10.20 27.52 12.59
N SER A 373 -10.84 27.62 11.42
CA SER A 373 -10.94 28.89 10.70
C SER A 373 -11.82 29.90 11.45
N VAL A 374 -12.93 29.46 12.05
CA VAL A 374 -13.84 30.34 12.81
C VAL A 374 -13.18 30.78 14.12
N GLN A 375 -12.48 29.87 14.79
CA GLN A 375 -11.92 30.15 16.11
C GLN A 375 -10.64 31.01 16.08
N PHE A 376 -9.87 30.95 14.99
CA PHE A 376 -8.63 31.74 14.81
C PHE A 376 -8.71 32.83 13.76
N ASN A 377 -9.85 32.97 13.09
CA ASN A 377 -10.04 33.90 11.96
C ASN A 377 -8.96 33.75 10.86
N VAL A 378 -8.47 32.52 10.64
CA VAL A 378 -7.43 32.20 9.64
C VAL A 378 -8.03 31.52 8.42
N GLN A 379 -7.68 32.00 7.22
CA GLN A 379 -7.96 31.31 5.97
C GLN A 379 -7.02 30.09 5.81
N LEU A 380 -7.50 28.94 6.27
CA LEU A 380 -6.80 27.68 6.02
C LEU A 380 -6.82 27.34 4.54
N VAL A 381 -5.64 27.12 3.94
CA VAL A 381 -5.51 26.72 2.54
C VAL A 381 -6.05 25.28 2.38
N GLY A 382 -7.35 25.18 2.08
CA GLY A 382 -8.03 23.91 1.85
C GLY A 382 -7.49 23.18 0.62
N ASN A 383 -7.41 21.85 0.73
CA ASN A 383 -7.23 20.82 -0.33
C ASN A 383 -6.09 20.96 -1.35
N ARG A 384 -5.25 22.00 -1.30
CA ARG A 384 -4.17 22.15 -2.29
C ARG A 384 -2.98 21.22 -2.02
N PHE A 385 -2.76 20.81 -0.78
CA PHE A 385 -1.55 20.09 -0.39
C PHE A 385 -1.81 18.67 0.18
N PRO A 386 -1.67 17.59 -0.62
CA PRO A 386 -1.73 16.20 -0.13
C PRO A 386 -0.46 15.78 0.62
N VAL A 387 -0.17 16.40 1.77
CA VAL A 387 0.98 16.03 2.64
C VAL A 387 0.50 15.53 4.00
N LEU A 388 1.20 14.54 4.58
CA LEU A 388 0.79 13.90 5.83
C LEU A 388 0.87 14.87 7.01
N PHE A 389 1.95 15.64 7.12
CA PHE A 389 2.07 16.72 8.09
C PHE A 389 1.55 18.00 7.44
N GLU A 390 0.29 18.32 7.70
CA GLU A 390 -0.41 19.46 7.08
C GLU A 390 0.32 20.77 7.42
N PRO A 391 0.77 21.54 6.41
CA PRO A 391 1.28 22.86 6.64
C PRO A 391 0.13 23.76 7.10
N PHE A 392 0.30 24.43 8.23
CA PHE A 392 -0.44 25.65 8.47
C PHE A 392 0.17 26.73 7.59
N ALA A 393 -0.65 27.31 6.73
CA ALA A 393 -0.28 28.45 5.92
C ALA A 393 -0.85 29.68 6.62
N ILE A 394 0.01 30.56 7.12
CA ILE A 394 -0.40 31.90 7.53
C ILE A 394 -0.12 32.83 6.36
N LYS A 395 -1.07 33.69 6.02
CA LYS A 395 -0.79 34.80 5.10
C LYS A 395 -0.03 35.85 5.91
N ASN A 396 1.23 36.10 5.60
CA ASN A 396 1.98 37.17 6.22
C ASN A 396 1.32 38.50 5.85
N ALA A 397 1.00 39.31 6.86
CA ALA A 397 0.29 40.58 6.69
C ALA A 397 1.13 41.59 5.88
N ASP A 398 2.45 41.47 5.95
CA ASP A 398 3.39 42.49 5.47
C ASP A 398 3.83 42.27 4.01
N ASP A 399 3.77 41.02 3.52
CA ASP A 399 4.38 40.63 2.23
C ASP A 399 3.44 39.76 1.37
N GLY A 400 2.26 39.40 1.88
CA GLY A 400 1.30 38.52 1.21
C GLY A 400 1.80 37.08 0.99
N THR A 401 3.02 36.76 1.45
CA THR A 401 3.65 35.45 1.34
C THR A 401 3.11 34.50 2.40
N HIS A 402 3.04 33.21 2.06
CA HIS A 402 2.60 32.18 3.01
C HIS A 402 3.80 31.55 3.70
N GLU A 403 3.91 31.68 5.02
CA GLU A 403 4.89 30.91 5.82
C GLU A 403 4.29 29.56 6.19
N PHE A 404 5.05 28.49 5.91
CA PHE A 404 4.63 27.11 6.12
C PHE A 404 5.55 26.42 7.12
N ASN A 405 5.01 25.94 8.23
CA ASN A 405 5.76 25.13 9.21
C ASN A 405 5.83 23.66 8.75
N MET A 406 6.71 23.37 7.79
CA MET A 406 7.01 22.01 7.33
C MET A 406 8.50 21.70 7.45
N VAL A 407 8.82 20.43 7.70
CA VAL A 407 10.20 19.96 7.63
C VAL A 407 10.67 20.06 6.19
N ASN A 408 11.53 21.03 5.92
CA ASN A 408 12.13 21.24 4.61
C ASN A 408 13.27 20.24 4.35
N TYR A 409 13.66 20.08 3.09
CA TYR A 409 14.79 19.24 2.66
C TYR A 409 16.07 19.47 3.50
N GLN A 410 16.42 20.71 3.82
CA GLN A 410 17.59 21.03 4.65
C GLN A 410 17.44 20.59 6.11
N GLN A 411 16.23 20.65 6.65
CA GLN A 411 15.94 20.22 8.02
C GLN A 411 15.85 18.69 8.13
N ALA A 412 15.68 17.98 7.01
CA ALA A 412 15.70 16.52 6.97
C ALA A 412 17.07 15.95 7.36
N ASP A 413 18.15 16.69 7.11
CA ASP A 413 19.52 16.25 7.41
C ASP A 413 19.91 16.40 8.89
N GLN A 414 19.12 17.12 9.69
CA GLN A 414 19.47 17.42 11.09
C GLN A 414 19.28 16.23 12.04
N GLY A 415 18.40 15.27 11.73
CA GLY A 415 18.17 14.11 12.59
C GLY A 415 17.12 13.13 12.08
N ILE A 416 17.16 11.91 12.60
CA ILE A 416 16.37 10.77 12.11
C ILE A 416 14.84 11.01 12.17
N ASN A 417 14.36 11.71 13.20
CA ASN A 417 12.95 12.07 13.34
C ASN A 417 12.48 13.05 12.27
N ASN A 418 13.31 14.02 11.92
CA ASN A 418 13.00 14.98 10.85
C ASN A 418 13.09 14.30 9.49
N PHE A 419 14.06 13.40 9.29
CA PHE A 419 14.16 12.57 8.10
C PHE A 419 12.91 11.72 7.86
N PHE A 420 12.41 10.99 8.87
CA PHE A 420 11.19 10.20 8.71
C PHE A 420 9.95 11.06 8.43
N LYS A 421 9.83 12.24 9.05
CA LYS A 421 8.76 13.20 8.74
C LYS A 421 8.83 13.69 7.29
N TYR A 422 10.03 14.01 6.81
CA TYR A 422 10.27 14.40 5.43
C TYR A 422 9.94 13.26 4.46
N LEU A 423 10.42 12.04 4.75
CA LEU A 423 10.16 10.85 3.93
C LEU A 423 8.65 10.57 3.85
N ALA A 424 7.94 10.58 4.98
CA ALA A 424 6.50 10.34 5.00
C ALA A 424 5.71 11.38 4.16
N ASN A 425 6.21 12.61 4.03
CA ASN A 425 5.60 13.63 3.18
C ASN A 425 5.98 13.51 1.70
N PHE A 426 7.24 13.20 1.40
CA PHE A 426 7.82 13.39 0.06
C PHE A 426 8.41 12.13 -0.57
N ILE A 427 8.21 10.94 0.00
CA ILE A 427 8.74 9.67 -0.56
C ILE A 427 8.37 9.50 -2.03
N PHE A 428 7.08 9.64 -2.36
CA PHE A 428 6.61 9.50 -3.74
C PHE A 428 7.01 10.69 -4.63
N TYR A 429 7.17 11.88 -4.04
CA TYR A 429 7.68 13.05 -4.77
C TYR A 429 9.14 12.85 -5.21
N ARG A 430 9.98 12.26 -4.36
CA ARG A 430 11.42 12.08 -4.62
C ARG A 430 11.77 10.81 -5.38
N PHE A 431 11.05 9.71 -5.13
CA PHE A 431 11.32 8.37 -5.67
C PHE A 431 10.21 7.84 -6.60
N GLY A 432 9.32 8.72 -7.08
CA GLY A 432 8.13 8.29 -7.81
C GLY A 432 8.42 7.55 -9.13
N LEU A 433 9.46 7.95 -9.88
CA LEU A 433 9.86 7.26 -11.11
C LEU A 433 10.46 5.88 -10.82
N GLU A 434 11.31 5.80 -9.80
CA GLU A 434 11.95 4.55 -9.37
C GLU A 434 10.90 3.53 -8.88
N ILE A 435 9.89 4.00 -8.14
CA ILE A 435 8.73 3.19 -7.75
C ILE A 435 7.94 2.73 -8.98
N CYS A 436 7.70 3.63 -9.95
CA CYS A 436 7.00 3.26 -11.19
C CYS A 436 7.77 2.20 -12.00
N TYR A 437 9.09 2.35 -12.18
CA TYR A 437 9.92 1.36 -12.87
C TYR A 437 9.94 0.03 -12.14
N THR A 438 10.06 0.05 -10.82
CA THR A 438 10.00 -1.16 -9.97
C THR A 438 8.69 -1.91 -10.19
N VAL A 439 7.56 -1.20 -10.19
CA VAL A 439 6.25 -1.81 -10.40
C VAL A 439 6.12 -2.37 -11.81
N ILE A 440 6.62 -1.68 -12.84
CA ILE A 440 6.64 -2.22 -14.21
C ILE A 440 7.43 -3.53 -14.26
N VAL A 441 8.63 -3.58 -13.65
CA VAL A 441 9.45 -4.80 -13.62
C VAL A 441 8.73 -5.95 -12.91
N ILE A 442 8.05 -5.68 -11.79
CA ILE A 442 7.27 -6.69 -11.06
C ILE A 442 6.07 -7.18 -11.90
N VAL A 443 5.34 -6.28 -12.55
CA VAL A 443 4.19 -6.64 -13.40
C VAL A 443 4.65 -7.44 -14.61
N VAL A 444 5.71 -7.01 -15.30
CA VAL A 444 6.32 -7.76 -16.41
C VAL A 444 6.73 -9.16 -15.95
N GLY A 445 7.35 -9.27 -14.77
CA GLY A 445 7.81 -10.54 -14.20
C GLY A 445 6.70 -11.51 -13.81
N SER A 446 5.52 -11.00 -13.45
CA SER A 446 4.37 -11.79 -12.98
C SER A 446 3.36 -12.13 -14.08
N ARG A 447 3.22 -11.27 -15.09
CA ARG A 447 2.23 -11.40 -16.18
C ARG A 447 2.66 -12.39 -17.25
N LEU A 448 3.89 -12.23 -17.76
CA LEU A 448 4.48 -13.11 -18.77
C LEU A 448 3.58 -13.29 -20.02
N ASP A 449 2.88 -12.24 -20.42
CA ASP A 449 1.91 -12.20 -21.52
C ASP A 449 2.24 -11.09 -22.54
N MET A 450 1.40 -10.89 -23.55
CA MET A 450 1.58 -9.81 -24.55
C MET A 450 1.61 -8.43 -23.90
N MET A 451 0.80 -8.19 -22.86
CA MET A 451 0.80 -6.92 -22.14
C MET A 451 2.13 -6.67 -21.42
N ALA A 452 2.76 -7.71 -20.87
CA ALA A 452 4.10 -7.63 -20.30
C ALA A 452 5.14 -7.15 -21.31
N VAL A 453 5.09 -7.65 -22.56
CA VAL A 453 6.00 -7.18 -23.62
C VAL A 453 5.78 -5.69 -23.92
N LEU A 454 4.52 -5.25 -24.03
CA LEU A 454 4.20 -3.83 -24.23
C LEU A 454 4.69 -2.96 -23.06
N TYR A 455 4.56 -3.42 -21.82
CA TYR A 455 5.08 -2.73 -20.63
C TYR A 455 6.61 -2.67 -20.61
N ALA A 456 7.28 -3.75 -21.04
CA ALA A 456 8.73 -3.78 -21.16
C ALA A 456 9.23 -2.82 -22.25
N ILE A 457 8.53 -2.67 -23.39
CA ILE A 457 8.84 -1.67 -24.42
C ILE A 457 8.77 -0.26 -23.84
N TRP A 458 7.71 0.08 -23.11
CA TRP A 458 7.60 1.37 -22.42
C TRP A 458 8.73 1.60 -21.41
N LEU A 459 9.09 0.58 -20.62
CA LEU A 459 10.22 0.64 -19.70
C LEU A 459 11.54 0.93 -20.44
N GLY A 460 11.79 0.26 -21.56
CA GLY A 460 12.96 0.48 -22.39
C GLY A 460 13.08 1.93 -22.89
N ILE A 461 11.96 2.50 -23.37
CA ILE A 461 11.89 3.92 -23.77
C ILE A 461 12.25 4.82 -22.57
N PHE A 462 11.74 4.54 -21.38
CA PHE A 462 12.04 5.35 -20.18
C PHE A 462 13.50 5.25 -19.74
N LEU A 463 14.15 4.09 -19.85
CA LEU A 463 15.52 3.90 -19.39
C LEU A 463 16.56 4.64 -20.24
N ILE A 464 16.31 4.76 -21.55
CA ILE A 464 17.20 5.43 -22.52
C ILE A 464 17.08 6.96 -22.45
N THR A 465 15.96 7.45 -21.91
CA THR A 465 15.53 8.83 -22.02
C THR A 465 15.84 9.64 -20.75
N SER A 466 16.10 10.95 -20.90
CA SER A 466 16.25 11.87 -19.75
C SER A 466 14.93 12.19 -19.05
N ARG A 467 14.97 12.56 -17.76
CA ARG A 467 13.77 12.93 -16.98
C ARG A 467 12.90 13.99 -17.65
N ARG A 468 13.52 14.98 -18.33
CA ARG A 468 12.81 16.08 -19.00
C ARG A 468 11.95 15.59 -20.16
N PHE A 469 12.44 14.61 -20.90
CA PHE A 469 11.68 14.04 -22.03
C PHE A 469 10.66 13.01 -21.55
N ILE A 470 10.98 12.23 -20.50
CA ILE A 470 10.00 11.37 -19.81
C ILE A 470 8.78 12.21 -19.38
N GLN A 471 9.01 13.39 -18.79
CA GLN A 471 7.92 14.29 -18.38
C GLN A 471 6.98 14.68 -19.53
N ARG A 472 7.48 14.80 -20.78
CA ARG A 472 6.69 15.13 -21.96
C ARG A 472 5.91 13.93 -22.51
N ILE A 473 6.51 12.74 -22.51
CA ILE A 473 5.87 11.50 -23.01
C ILE A 473 4.95 10.84 -21.97
N TRP A 474 5.13 11.12 -20.68
CA TRP A 474 4.37 10.50 -19.59
C TRP A 474 2.84 10.51 -19.77
N PRO A 475 2.20 11.59 -20.26
CA PRO A 475 0.75 11.59 -20.50
C PRO A 475 0.32 10.52 -21.52
N ALA A 476 1.13 10.25 -22.55
CA ALA A 476 0.84 9.22 -23.54
C ALA A 476 0.89 7.81 -22.92
N TYR A 477 1.84 7.56 -22.03
CA TYR A 477 1.92 6.31 -21.27
C TYR A 477 0.73 6.13 -20.33
N VAL A 478 0.33 7.18 -19.60
CA VAL A 478 -0.86 7.14 -18.74
C VAL A 478 -2.11 6.86 -19.58
N PHE A 479 -2.26 7.52 -20.74
CA PHE A 479 -3.38 7.29 -21.65
C PHE A 479 -3.44 5.85 -22.14
N PHE A 480 -2.30 5.27 -22.54
CA PHE A 480 -2.19 3.85 -22.88
C PHE A 480 -2.70 2.95 -21.74
N LEU A 481 -2.28 3.18 -20.49
CA LEU A 481 -2.75 2.38 -19.35
C LEU A 481 -4.24 2.57 -19.03
N VAL A 482 -4.75 3.80 -19.17
CA VAL A 482 -6.18 4.13 -18.91
C VAL A 482 -7.09 3.39 -19.88
N ILE A 483 -6.65 3.18 -21.13
CA ILE A 483 -7.37 2.40 -22.13
C ILE A 483 -7.14 0.89 -21.95
N ALA A 484 -5.89 0.49 -21.73
CA ALA A 484 -5.54 -0.92 -21.59
C ALA A 484 -6.24 -1.59 -20.41
N PHE A 485 -6.35 -0.92 -19.26
CA PHE A 485 -6.90 -1.54 -18.05
C PHE A 485 -8.39 -1.96 -18.18
N PRO A 486 -9.32 -1.11 -18.65
CA PRO A 486 -10.70 -1.56 -18.93
C PRO A 486 -10.79 -2.58 -20.05
N LEU A 487 -10.01 -2.43 -21.14
CA LEU A 487 -10.03 -3.38 -22.25
C LEU A 487 -9.58 -4.78 -21.86
N GLN A 488 -8.56 -4.88 -21.00
CA GLN A 488 -8.15 -6.17 -20.43
C GLN A 488 -9.28 -6.79 -19.62
N TYR A 489 -9.96 -6.02 -18.77
CA TYR A 489 -11.06 -6.57 -17.98
C TYR A 489 -12.22 -7.04 -18.85
N ILE A 490 -12.58 -6.28 -19.88
CA ILE A 490 -13.58 -6.68 -20.88
C ILE A 490 -13.16 -7.98 -21.57
N SER A 491 -11.87 -8.17 -21.84
CA SER A 491 -11.34 -9.41 -22.42
C SER A 491 -11.45 -10.61 -21.47
N VAL A 492 -11.31 -10.40 -20.15
CA VAL A 492 -11.54 -11.45 -19.14
C VAL A 492 -13.02 -11.81 -19.01
N VAL A 493 -13.91 -10.81 -19.06
CA VAL A 493 -15.36 -11.02 -18.96
C VAL A 493 -15.91 -11.76 -20.18
N GLY A 494 -15.38 -11.45 -21.36
CA GLY A 494 -15.86 -12.01 -22.62
C GLY A 494 -17.25 -11.50 -23.00
N ALA A 495 -17.76 -12.02 -24.11
CA ALA A 495 -19.02 -11.64 -24.70
C ALA A 495 -20.17 -12.43 -24.07
N PRO A 496 -21.38 -11.83 -24.01
CA PRO A 496 -22.51 -12.50 -23.37
C PRO A 496 -22.85 -13.79 -24.12
N PRO A 497 -23.06 -14.91 -23.39
CA PRO A 497 -23.39 -16.21 -23.99
C PRO A 497 -24.73 -16.17 -24.75
N LEU A 498 -25.61 -15.22 -24.43
CA LEU A 498 -26.89 -15.00 -25.12
C LEU A 498 -26.75 -14.78 -26.64
N LEU A 499 -25.63 -14.20 -27.08
CA LEU A 499 -25.42 -13.88 -28.49
C LEU A 499 -25.06 -15.12 -29.33
N CYS A 500 -24.80 -16.28 -28.71
CA CYS A 500 -24.51 -17.55 -29.40
C CYS A 500 -23.51 -17.39 -30.56
N PHE A 501 -22.42 -16.64 -30.39
CA PHE A 501 -21.36 -16.54 -31.39
C PHE A 501 -20.06 -17.08 -30.84
N ASP A 502 -19.33 -17.79 -31.69
CA ASP A 502 -17.96 -18.20 -31.38
C ASP A 502 -16.99 -17.08 -31.72
N TYR A 503 -15.95 -16.97 -30.89
CA TYR A 503 -14.84 -16.11 -31.24
C TYR A 503 -14.13 -16.61 -32.51
N PRO A 504 -13.75 -15.72 -33.44
CA PRO A 504 -13.10 -16.11 -34.70
C PRO A 504 -11.84 -16.98 -34.51
N TRP A 505 -11.13 -16.79 -33.40
CA TRP A 505 -9.91 -17.53 -33.05
C TRP A 505 -10.15 -18.90 -32.39
N ILE A 506 -11.38 -19.41 -32.31
CA ILE A 506 -11.63 -20.76 -31.77
C ILE A 506 -11.36 -21.84 -32.83
N ASN A 507 -11.60 -21.54 -34.11
CA ASN A 507 -11.55 -22.51 -35.20
C ASN A 507 -10.13 -22.85 -35.71
N ILE A 508 -9.10 -22.22 -35.16
CA ILE A 508 -7.71 -22.44 -35.57
C ILE A 508 -7.18 -23.71 -34.89
N LYS A 509 -6.83 -24.71 -35.70
CA LYS A 509 -6.34 -26.01 -35.26
C LYS A 509 -4.81 -26.05 -35.31
N PHE A 510 -4.16 -25.74 -34.19
CA PHE A 510 -2.72 -25.95 -33.97
C PHE A 510 -2.49 -26.35 -32.50
N ASP A 511 -1.57 -27.29 -32.24
CA ASP A 511 -1.39 -27.89 -30.91
C ASP A 511 -0.99 -26.88 -29.83
N GLY A 512 -0.24 -25.82 -30.19
CA GLY A 512 0.12 -24.72 -29.29
C GLY A 512 -0.89 -23.56 -29.23
N TRP A 513 -2.00 -23.63 -29.98
CA TRP A 513 -2.91 -22.50 -30.15
C TRP A 513 -3.60 -22.06 -28.86
N ILE A 514 -3.96 -23.01 -27.98
CA ILE A 514 -4.57 -22.73 -26.68
C ILE A 514 -3.61 -21.89 -25.81
N GLN A 515 -2.31 -22.18 -25.85
CA GLN A 515 -1.31 -21.43 -25.11
C GLN A 515 -1.07 -20.05 -25.72
N LEU A 516 -1.08 -19.94 -27.05
CA LEU A 516 -0.96 -18.65 -27.74
C LEU A 516 -2.13 -17.71 -27.41
N ARG A 517 -3.36 -18.21 -27.38
CA ARG A 517 -4.54 -17.40 -26.97
C ARG A 517 -4.40 -16.85 -25.55
N ARG A 518 -3.96 -17.69 -24.61
CA ARG A 518 -3.71 -17.30 -23.22
C ARG A 518 -2.55 -16.32 -23.06
N TRP A 519 -1.55 -16.38 -23.94
CA TRP A 519 -0.44 -15.42 -23.97
C TRP A 519 -0.84 -14.08 -24.59
N LEU A 520 -1.66 -14.10 -25.65
CA LEU A 520 -2.25 -12.90 -26.27
C LEU A 520 -3.31 -12.22 -25.40
N PHE A 521 -3.72 -12.85 -24.28
CA PHE A 521 -4.77 -12.37 -23.38
C PHE A 521 -6.13 -12.23 -24.08
N LEU A 522 -6.43 -13.16 -25.00
CA LEU A 522 -7.69 -13.17 -25.76
C LEU A 522 -8.85 -13.77 -24.93
N PRO A 523 -10.09 -13.30 -25.15
CA PRO A 523 -11.27 -13.90 -24.54
C PRO A 523 -11.49 -15.35 -24.99
N ASP A 524 -11.89 -16.22 -24.06
CA ASP A 524 -12.24 -17.62 -24.31
C ASP A 524 -13.30 -18.06 -23.29
N TYR A 525 -14.32 -18.79 -23.74
CA TYR A 525 -15.39 -19.31 -22.88
C TYR A 525 -14.91 -20.48 -22.01
N VAL A 526 -13.98 -21.31 -22.53
CA VAL A 526 -13.53 -22.53 -21.83
C VAL A 526 -12.35 -22.22 -20.91
N ASN A 527 -11.41 -21.42 -21.39
CA ASN A 527 -10.15 -21.13 -20.72
C ASN A 527 -9.90 -19.61 -20.65
N PRO A 528 -10.72 -18.85 -19.91
CA PRO A 528 -10.57 -17.40 -19.83
C PRO A 528 -9.22 -17.00 -19.22
N PRO A 529 -8.67 -15.84 -19.60
CA PRO A 529 -7.45 -15.32 -18.99
C PRO A 529 -7.66 -15.02 -17.49
N SER A 530 -6.59 -15.14 -16.70
CA SER A 530 -6.67 -14.98 -15.25
C SER A 530 -6.91 -13.52 -14.84
N ALA A 531 -7.99 -13.26 -14.11
CA ALA A 531 -8.36 -11.93 -13.63
C ALA A 531 -7.42 -11.38 -12.54
N THR A 532 -6.75 -12.25 -11.78
CA THR A 532 -5.85 -11.89 -10.68
C THR A 532 -4.65 -11.05 -11.14
N GLN A 533 -4.23 -11.23 -12.40
CA GLN A 533 -3.13 -10.47 -13.00
C GLN A 533 -3.45 -8.98 -13.15
N LEU A 534 -4.73 -8.58 -13.19
CA LEU A 534 -5.14 -7.17 -13.26
C LEU A 534 -4.82 -6.37 -11.99
N ILE A 535 -4.56 -7.05 -10.85
CA ILE A 535 -4.17 -6.38 -9.62
C ILE A 535 -2.81 -5.66 -9.80
N GLY A 536 -1.88 -6.27 -10.52
CA GLY A 536 -0.59 -5.65 -10.85
C GLY A 536 -0.76 -4.39 -11.71
N ASP A 537 -1.61 -4.49 -12.74
CA ASP A 537 -1.89 -3.39 -13.66
C ASP A 537 -2.60 -2.22 -12.97
N PHE A 538 -3.45 -2.50 -11.99
CA PHE A 538 -4.04 -1.47 -11.14
C PHE A 538 -2.95 -0.67 -10.40
N PHE A 539 -1.96 -1.33 -9.80
CA PHE A 539 -0.85 -0.63 -9.13
C PHE A 539 -0.01 0.17 -10.11
N GLN A 540 0.25 -0.38 -11.31
CA GLN A 540 0.96 0.31 -12.37
C GLN A 540 0.23 1.60 -12.78
N LEU A 541 -1.09 1.54 -13.02
CA LEU A 541 -1.91 2.70 -13.34
C LEU A 541 -1.98 3.70 -12.18
N LEU A 542 -2.14 3.22 -10.93
CA LEU A 542 -2.19 4.06 -9.74
C LEU A 542 -0.92 4.90 -9.61
N PHE A 543 0.26 4.27 -9.64
CA PHE A 543 1.52 4.97 -9.50
C PHE A 543 1.82 5.85 -10.73
N ALA A 544 1.46 5.42 -11.94
CA ALA A 544 1.61 6.25 -13.14
C ALA A 544 0.79 7.55 -13.06
N CYS A 545 -0.46 7.48 -12.59
CA CYS A 545 -1.31 8.64 -12.35
C CYS A 545 -0.78 9.54 -11.22
N GLN A 546 -0.25 8.96 -10.13
CA GLN A 546 0.38 9.78 -9.08
C GLN A 546 1.65 10.48 -9.60
N GLN A 547 2.46 9.80 -10.40
CA GLN A 547 3.69 10.37 -10.97
C GLN A 547 3.36 11.48 -11.97
N TRP A 548 2.27 11.35 -12.74
CA TRP A 548 1.80 12.42 -13.60
C TRP A 548 1.45 13.68 -12.81
N ARG A 549 0.86 13.53 -11.62
CA ARG A 549 0.61 14.67 -10.72
C ARG A 549 1.90 15.28 -10.19
N VAL A 550 2.89 14.47 -9.82
CA VAL A 550 4.23 14.96 -9.42
C VAL A 550 4.85 15.81 -10.52
N PHE A 551 4.80 15.34 -11.77
CA PHE A 551 5.28 16.13 -12.92
C PHE A 551 4.54 17.45 -13.12
N LYS A 552 3.22 17.49 -12.88
CA LYS A 552 2.46 18.76 -12.91
C LYS A 552 2.93 19.72 -11.81
N TYR A 553 3.20 19.22 -10.60
CA TYR A 553 3.73 20.02 -9.49
C TYR A 553 5.14 20.55 -9.76
N GLU A 554 5.99 19.80 -10.49
CA GLU A 554 7.34 20.25 -10.87
C GLU A 554 7.33 21.36 -11.93
N THR A 555 6.37 21.36 -12.86
CA THR A 555 6.26 22.37 -13.92
C THR A 555 5.59 23.66 -13.46
N ASN A 556 4.57 23.57 -12.60
CA ASN A 556 3.75 24.71 -12.23
C ASN A 556 4.48 25.70 -11.31
N ALA A 557 4.66 26.94 -11.78
CA ALA A 557 5.31 28.01 -11.02
C ALA A 557 4.57 28.39 -9.72
N LYS A 558 3.24 28.21 -9.67
CA LYS A 558 2.40 28.47 -8.48
C LYS A 558 2.60 27.44 -7.36
N ASP A 559 3.10 26.25 -7.69
CA ASP A 559 3.28 25.13 -6.76
C ASP A 559 4.75 24.98 -6.31
N ARG A 560 5.57 26.02 -6.47
CA ARG A 560 6.98 26.07 -6.02
C ARG A 560 7.18 25.81 -4.52
N ILE A 561 6.10 25.77 -3.73
CA ILE A 561 6.12 25.34 -2.34
C ILE A 561 6.58 23.87 -2.24
N TYR A 562 6.16 23.00 -3.17
CA TYR A 562 6.60 21.60 -3.23
C TYR A 562 8.08 21.48 -3.56
N THR A 563 8.58 22.26 -4.52
CA THR A 563 9.99 22.25 -4.87
C THR A 563 10.86 22.92 -3.80
N ARG A 564 10.34 23.93 -3.09
CA ARG A 564 11.03 24.59 -1.96
C ARG A 564 11.12 23.69 -0.73
N ALA A 565 10.03 23.03 -0.34
CA ALA A 565 10.00 22.15 0.83
C ALA A 565 10.59 20.76 0.52
N GLY A 566 10.23 20.17 -0.62
CA GLY A 566 10.64 18.83 -1.06
C GLY A 566 12.03 18.77 -1.71
N GLY A 567 12.59 19.90 -2.16
CA GLY A 567 13.88 19.97 -2.85
C GLY A 567 13.78 19.73 -4.37
N SER A 568 14.78 20.21 -5.11
CA SER A 568 14.84 20.05 -6.57
C SER A 568 15.09 18.59 -6.98
N ASN A 569 14.31 18.11 -7.96
CA ASN A 569 14.39 16.76 -8.53
C ASN A 569 15.15 16.69 -9.88
N ARG A 570 15.79 17.78 -10.29
CA ARG A 570 16.59 17.82 -11.52
C ARG A 570 17.80 16.89 -11.40
N GLU A 571 18.18 16.27 -12.52
CA GLU A 571 19.42 15.50 -12.62
C GLU A 571 20.61 16.43 -12.37
N ILE A 572 21.49 16.05 -11.45
CA ILE A 572 22.66 16.85 -11.05
C ILE A 572 23.85 16.32 -11.84
N ILE A 573 24.44 17.19 -12.67
CA ILE A 573 25.71 16.92 -13.34
C ILE A 573 26.76 17.79 -12.64
N TYR A 574 27.74 17.15 -12.00
CA TYR A 574 28.84 17.86 -11.37
C TYR A 574 29.90 18.14 -12.42
N ASP A 575 30.17 19.40 -12.72
CA ASP A 575 31.41 19.79 -13.36
C ASP A 575 32.52 19.95 -12.32
N LYS A 576 33.77 19.68 -12.75
CA LYS A 576 34.98 19.66 -11.91
C LYS A 576 35.18 20.93 -11.06
N GLU A 577 34.59 22.05 -11.42
CA GLU A 577 34.83 23.37 -10.81
C GLU A 577 33.90 23.70 -9.63
N ASN A 578 32.77 23.01 -9.48
CA ASN A 578 31.74 23.40 -8.50
C ASN A 578 31.82 22.65 -7.16
N PHE A 579 33.01 22.27 -6.67
CA PHE A 579 33.11 21.67 -5.31
C PHE A 579 32.62 22.61 -4.20
N LYS A 580 32.71 23.93 -4.40
CA LYS A 580 32.31 24.97 -3.43
C LYS A 580 30.80 25.14 -3.21
N GLU A 581 29.94 24.75 -4.16
CA GLU A 581 28.48 24.92 -4.04
C GLU A 581 27.74 23.59 -3.76
N ASN A 582 28.09 22.86 -2.71
CA ASN A 582 27.29 21.72 -2.26
C ASN A 582 26.28 22.17 -1.18
N PRO A 583 24.95 22.08 -1.41
CA PRO A 583 23.96 22.48 -0.40
C PRO A 583 23.84 21.51 0.78
N THR A 584 24.41 20.30 0.68
CA THR A 584 24.33 19.28 1.74
C THR A 584 25.52 19.33 2.69
N TRP A 585 25.26 19.14 3.98
CA TRP A 585 26.29 19.04 5.02
C TRP A 585 27.29 17.90 4.74
N ASP A 586 28.57 18.12 5.07
CA ASP A 586 29.60 17.09 4.98
C ASP A 586 29.49 16.13 6.16
N PHE A 587 28.83 15.00 5.91
CA PHE A 587 28.63 13.92 6.88
C PHE A 587 29.80 12.92 6.93
N VAL A 588 30.83 13.08 6.08
CA VAL A 588 31.96 12.16 6.02
C VAL A 588 33.03 12.61 7.00
N MET A 589 33.47 13.87 6.88
CA MET A 589 34.52 14.44 7.74
C MET A 589 33.99 14.77 9.14
N ASN A 590 32.77 15.31 9.24
CA ASN A 590 32.21 15.80 10.49
C ASN A 590 30.89 15.11 10.83
N ARG A 591 31.00 13.92 11.42
CA ARG A 591 29.88 13.09 11.88
C ARG A 591 29.35 13.61 13.22
N ARG A 592 28.16 14.21 13.21
CA ARG A 592 27.53 14.78 14.43
C ARG A 592 26.63 13.78 15.12
N ASN A 593 25.76 13.14 14.33
CA ASN A 593 24.68 12.31 14.83
C ASN A 593 24.82 10.86 14.35
N TRP A 594 24.16 9.92 15.05
CA TRP A 594 24.06 8.52 14.59
C TRP A 594 23.46 8.40 13.19
N PHE A 595 22.58 9.34 12.81
CA PHE A 595 22.03 9.44 11.46
C PHE A 595 23.11 9.68 10.40
N ASP A 596 24.12 10.51 10.68
CA ASP A 596 25.23 10.74 9.75
C ASP A 596 26.14 9.51 9.63
N HIS A 597 26.29 8.76 10.73
CA HIS A 597 27.00 7.47 10.70
C HIS A 597 26.28 6.45 9.82
N MET A 598 24.96 6.32 9.94
CA MET A 598 24.16 5.46 9.05
C MET A 598 24.29 5.88 7.58
N LYS A 599 24.19 7.19 7.31
CA LYS A 599 24.37 7.72 5.94
C LYS A 599 25.72 7.32 5.38
N TYR A 600 26.80 7.53 6.13
CA TYR A 600 28.14 7.16 5.71
C TYR A 600 28.23 5.68 5.31
N VAL A 601 27.77 4.78 6.18
CA VAL A 601 27.79 3.33 5.90
C VAL A 601 26.97 2.99 4.65
N ILE A 602 25.74 3.50 4.54
CA ILE A 602 24.86 3.21 3.41
C ILE A 602 25.49 3.72 2.11
N PHE A 603 25.89 4.98 2.05
CA PHE A 603 26.43 5.56 0.82
C PHE A 603 27.75 4.91 0.43
N MET A 604 28.70 4.71 1.35
CA MET A 604 30.02 4.14 1.05
C MET A 604 29.94 2.71 0.50
N TYR A 605 29.13 1.84 1.11
CA TYR A 605 29.12 0.41 0.78
C TYR A 605 28.02 0.01 -0.22
N SER A 606 27.05 0.89 -0.51
CA SER A 606 25.92 0.60 -1.41
C SER A 606 26.32 0.02 -2.77
N ALA A 607 27.35 0.59 -3.42
CA ALA A 607 27.78 0.15 -4.74
C ALA A 607 28.28 -1.30 -4.74
N TRP A 608 29.07 -1.68 -3.74
CA TRP A 608 29.62 -3.04 -3.60
C TRP A 608 28.52 -4.05 -3.30
N THR A 609 27.57 -3.71 -2.43
CA THR A 609 26.42 -4.55 -2.15
C THR A 609 25.60 -4.82 -3.41
N VAL A 610 25.38 -3.82 -4.25
CA VAL A 610 24.64 -3.98 -5.51
C VAL A 610 25.42 -4.84 -6.51
N LEU A 611 26.74 -4.67 -6.62
CA LEU A 611 27.58 -5.55 -7.45
C LEU A 611 27.55 -7.01 -6.97
N SER A 612 27.52 -7.26 -5.66
CA SER A 612 27.34 -8.61 -5.10
C SER A 612 25.98 -9.21 -5.45
N ILE A 613 24.92 -8.40 -5.51
CA ILE A 613 23.59 -8.85 -5.97
C ILE A 613 23.63 -9.19 -7.47
N VAL A 614 24.34 -8.42 -8.29
CA VAL A 614 24.56 -8.74 -9.72
C VAL A 614 25.31 -10.06 -9.87
N TYR A 615 26.34 -10.32 -9.06
CA TYR A 615 27.04 -11.59 -9.01
C TYR A 615 26.11 -12.75 -8.64
N LEU A 616 25.27 -12.56 -7.61
CA LEU A 616 24.30 -13.57 -7.20
C LEU A 616 23.29 -13.86 -8.32
N ALA A 617 22.79 -12.83 -9.01
CA ALA A 617 21.89 -13.00 -10.15
C ALA A 617 22.55 -13.75 -11.33
N GLY A 618 23.86 -13.59 -11.52
CA GLY A 618 24.62 -14.33 -12.54
C GLY A 618 24.92 -15.79 -12.18
N THR A 619 25.01 -16.12 -10.88
CA THR A 619 25.39 -17.46 -10.38
C THR A 619 24.21 -18.38 -10.08
N THR A 620 23.02 -17.85 -9.83
CA THR A 620 21.84 -18.66 -9.44
C THR A 620 21.40 -19.68 -10.49
N ARG A 621 21.70 -19.50 -11.78
CA ARG A 621 21.54 -20.56 -12.81
C ARG A 621 22.43 -20.35 -14.03
N THR A 622 22.88 -21.45 -14.63
CA THR A 622 23.66 -21.47 -15.88
C THR A 622 22.78 -21.13 -17.10
N SER A 623 22.60 -19.85 -17.37
CA SER A 623 22.02 -19.37 -18.63
C SER A 623 23.04 -18.56 -19.41
N LEU A 624 22.96 -18.55 -20.74
CA LEU A 624 23.83 -17.72 -21.58
C LEU A 624 23.72 -16.24 -21.21
N LEU A 625 22.52 -15.81 -20.83
CA LEU A 625 22.22 -14.45 -20.36
C LEU A 625 22.74 -14.18 -18.93
N GLY A 626 22.99 -15.22 -18.13
CA GLY A 626 23.60 -15.09 -16.81
C GLY A 626 25.11 -14.79 -16.89
N LEU A 627 25.78 -15.33 -17.91
CA LEU A 627 27.21 -15.13 -18.13
C LEU A 627 27.58 -13.65 -18.27
N GLY A 628 26.75 -12.84 -18.94
CA GLY A 628 27.08 -11.42 -19.08
C GLY A 628 26.96 -10.63 -17.77
N TYR A 629 26.13 -11.06 -16.80
CA TYR A 629 26.18 -10.48 -15.45
C TYR A 629 27.50 -10.78 -14.76
N LEU A 630 28.02 -12.00 -14.90
CA LEU A 630 29.32 -12.38 -14.35
C LEU A 630 30.45 -11.58 -14.99
N VAL A 631 30.49 -11.48 -16.32
CA VAL A 631 31.50 -10.69 -17.05
C VAL A 631 31.45 -9.22 -16.61
N ALA A 632 30.26 -8.62 -16.55
CA ALA A 632 30.12 -7.23 -16.11
C ALA A 632 30.53 -7.05 -14.64
N CYS A 633 30.17 -7.99 -13.77
CA CYS A 633 30.52 -7.96 -12.36
C CYS A 633 32.05 -8.05 -12.15
N PHE A 634 32.72 -9.00 -12.80
CA PHE A 634 34.18 -9.11 -12.75
C PHE A 634 34.86 -7.87 -13.33
N TYR A 635 34.33 -7.29 -14.41
CA TYR A 635 34.84 -6.03 -14.95
C TYR A 635 34.78 -4.89 -13.91
N PHE A 636 33.65 -4.71 -13.21
CA PHE A 636 33.52 -3.67 -12.18
C PHE A 636 34.37 -3.96 -10.93
N PHE A 637 34.48 -5.22 -10.51
CA PHE A 637 35.36 -5.61 -9.39
C PHE A 637 36.83 -5.41 -9.72
N TRP A 638 37.26 -5.75 -10.94
CA TRP A 638 38.63 -5.53 -11.41
C TRP A 638 38.98 -4.04 -11.46
N TYR A 639 38.05 -3.21 -11.97
CA TYR A 639 38.24 -1.76 -12.00
C TYR A 639 38.27 -1.14 -10.59
N GLY A 640 37.64 -1.79 -9.61
CA GLY A 640 37.81 -1.46 -8.20
C GLY A 640 37.29 -0.07 -7.82
N GLN A 641 38.00 0.59 -6.91
CA GLN A 641 37.69 1.93 -6.43
C GLN A 641 37.90 3.03 -7.49
N ASP A 642 38.76 2.78 -8.48
CA ASP A 642 39.04 3.74 -9.56
C ASP A 642 37.81 4.03 -10.41
N PHE A 643 36.87 3.08 -10.49
CA PHE A 643 35.58 3.31 -11.15
C PHE A 643 34.76 4.40 -10.44
N LEU A 644 34.73 4.36 -9.10
CA LEU A 644 33.92 5.26 -8.27
C LEU A 644 34.48 6.68 -8.23
N THR A 645 35.78 6.86 -8.48
CA THR A 645 36.46 8.16 -8.48
C THR A 645 36.40 8.89 -9.84
N LYS A 646 36.01 8.19 -10.92
CA LYS A 646 35.84 8.78 -12.27
C LYS A 646 34.84 9.93 -12.27
N HIS A 647 34.87 10.69 -13.37
CA HIS A 647 33.86 11.72 -13.60
C HIS A 647 32.45 11.12 -13.64
N VAL A 648 31.49 11.81 -13.02
CA VAL A 648 30.13 11.30 -12.81
C VAL A 648 29.43 10.95 -14.13
N THR A 649 29.72 11.68 -15.21
CA THR A 649 29.17 11.37 -16.55
C THR A 649 29.64 10.02 -17.09
N ILE A 650 30.92 9.69 -16.91
CA ILE A 650 31.50 8.41 -17.36
C ILE A 650 30.98 7.27 -16.47
N MET A 651 30.97 7.49 -15.16
CA MET A 651 30.48 6.52 -14.18
C MET A 651 29.00 6.18 -14.44
N LEU A 652 28.13 7.18 -14.62
CA LEU A 652 26.71 6.98 -14.93
C LEU A 652 26.49 6.32 -16.29
N ARG A 653 27.35 6.56 -17.29
CA ARG A 653 27.27 5.89 -18.60
C ARG A 653 27.59 4.40 -18.50
N LEU A 654 28.67 4.04 -17.81
CA LEU A 654 29.04 2.64 -17.57
C LEU A 654 27.99 1.91 -16.74
N TRP A 655 27.48 2.56 -15.68
CA TRP A 655 26.37 2.00 -14.89
C TRP A 655 25.08 1.87 -15.71
N GLY A 656 24.83 2.83 -16.61
CA GLY A 656 23.73 2.78 -17.57
C GLY A 656 23.81 1.59 -18.51
N PHE A 657 25.01 1.19 -18.97
CA PHE A 657 25.21 -0.02 -19.77
C PHE A 657 24.82 -1.29 -18.99
N LEU A 658 25.18 -1.37 -17.70
CA LEU A 658 24.78 -2.49 -16.83
C LEU A 658 23.25 -2.56 -16.63
N ILE A 659 22.60 -1.41 -16.41
CA ILE A 659 21.14 -1.32 -16.32
C ILE A 659 20.48 -1.76 -17.64
N TYR A 660 21.02 -1.30 -18.77
CA TYR A 660 20.50 -1.66 -20.08
C TYR A 660 20.66 -3.16 -20.35
N TYR A 661 21.80 -3.74 -19.98
CA TYR A 661 22.02 -5.18 -20.08
C TYR A 661 20.97 -5.97 -19.26
N CYS A 662 20.75 -5.58 -18.00
CA CYS A 662 19.75 -6.21 -17.14
C CYS A 662 18.33 -6.10 -17.73
N PHE A 663 17.97 -4.93 -18.26
CA PHE A 663 16.72 -4.72 -18.97
C PHE A 663 16.60 -5.60 -20.22
N SER A 664 17.64 -5.69 -21.05
CA SER A 664 17.67 -6.54 -22.24
C SER A 664 17.50 -8.01 -21.88
N VAL A 665 18.11 -8.48 -20.78
CA VAL A 665 17.91 -9.85 -20.29
C VAL A 665 16.44 -10.09 -19.93
N ILE A 666 15.81 -9.18 -19.17
CA ILE A 666 14.38 -9.28 -18.83
C ILE A 666 13.52 -9.28 -20.10
N PHE A 667 13.75 -8.35 -21.02
CA PHE A 667 13.00 -8.23 -22.26
C PHE A 667 13.14 -9.47 -23.15
N ILE A 668 14.37 -9.93 -23.39
CA ILE A 668 14.64 -11.14 -24.18
C ILE A 668 13.99 -12.36 -23.52
N LYS A 669 14.10 -12.50 -22.19
CA LYS A 669 13.43 -13.59 -21.47
C LYS A 669 11.92 -13.57 -21.65
N THR A 670 11.28 -12.40 -21.58
CA THR A 670 9.84 -12.26 -21.79
C THR A 670 9.41 -12.55 -23.23
N CYS A 671 10.22 -12.17 -24.23
CA CYS A 671 9.93 -12.51 -25.63
C CYS A 671 10.15 -14.00 -25.91
N LEU A 672 11.21 -14.60 -25.37
CA LEU A 672 11.52 -16.03 -25.55
C LEU A 672 10.49 -16.95 -24.90
N GLN A 673 9.72 -16.48 -23.91
CA GLN A 673 8.60 -17.26 -23.38
C GLN A 673 7.56 -17.62 -24.45
N VAL A 674 7.37 -16.78 -25.46
CA VAL A 674 6.53 -17.11 -26.62
C VAL A 674 7.10 -18.32 -27.35
N ALA A 675 8.38 -18.24 -27.74
CA ALA A 675 9.06 -19.30 -28.48
C ALA A 675 9.04 -20.63 -27.70
N VAL A 676 9.33 -20.59 -26.40
CA VAL A 676 9.46 -21.79 -25.57
C VAL A 676 8.11 -22.38 -25.18
N CYS A 677 7.20 -21.58 -24.62
CA CYS A 677 5.93 -22.09 -24.08
C CYS A 677 4.93 -22.50 -25.17
N ILE A 678 4.96 -21.85 -26.34
CA ILE A 678 3.97 -22.05 -27.41
C ILE A 678 4.46 -23.03 -28.48
N PHE A 679 5.73 -22.96 -28.87
CA PHE A 679 6.25 -23.77 -29.98
C PHE A 679 7.05 -24.98 -29.51
N LEU A 680 7.96 -24.81 -28.53
CA LEU A 680 8.86 -25.89 -28.12
C LEU A 680 8.22 -26.87 -27.14
N TYR A 681 7.42 -26.40 -26.20
CA TYR A 681 6.84 -27.25 -25.16
C TYR A 681 5.78 -28.25 -25.67
N PRO A 682 4.89 -27.89 -26.61
CA PRO A 682 3.94 -28.85 -27.19
C PRO A 682 4.59 -29.96 -28.03
N LEU A 683 5.83 -29.77 -28.47
CA LEU A 683 6.59 -30.76 -29.23
C LEU A 683 7.29 -31.80 -28.33
N LEU A 684 7.23 -31.63 -27.00
CA LEU A 684 7.77 -32.63 -26.07
C LEU A 684 6.88 -33.89 -26.10
N PRO A 685 7.46 -35.08 -26.35
CA PRO A 685 6.71 -36.33 -26.34
C PRO A 685 6.13 -36.63 -24.96
N CYS A 686 4.89 -37.13 -24.92
CA CYS A 686 4.15 -37.49 -23.70
C CYS A 686 4.70 -38.72 -22.98
N ASP A 687 5.53 -39.51 -23.66
CA ASP A 687 6.22 -40.65 -23.07
C ASP A 687 7.36 -40.14 -22.19
N GLY A 688 7.32 -40.47 -20.90
CA GLY A 688 8.36 -40.15 -19.92
C GLY A 688 9.70 -40.85 -20.14
N VAL A 689 10.05 -41.14 -21.39
CA VAL A 689 11.28 -41.77 -21.81
C VAL A 689 12.34 -40.70 -21.99
N LYS A 690 13.47 -40.94 -21.29
CA LYS A 690 14.75 -40.20 -21.22
C LYS A 690 15.43 -39.92 -22.57
N ARG A 691 14.71 -39.58 -23.65
CA ARG A 691 15.29 -39.25 -24.94
C ARG A 691 15.09 -37.76 -25.23
N THR A 692 15.88 -36.94 -24.52
CA THR A 692 16.62 -35.77 -25.04
C THR A 692 17.24 -34.98 -23.87
N SER A 693 18.36 -35.45 -23.29
CA SER A 693 19.13 -34.58 -22.37
C SER A 693 19.52 -33.28 -23.08
N SER A 694 19.89 -33.35 -24.36
CA SER A 694 20.28 -32.18 -25.16
C SER A 694 19.17 -31.15 -25.39
N PHE A 695 17.91 -31.55 -25.59
CA PHE A 695 16.81 -30.60 -25.81
C PHE A 695 16.39 -29.91 -24.52
N CYS A 696 16.30 -30.66 -23.41
CA CYS A 696 16.10 -30.09 -22.08
C CYS A 696 17.24 -29.13 -21.71
N THR A 697 18.50 -29.51 -21.94
CA THR A 697 19.66 -28.64 -21.74
C THR A 697 19.62 -27.40 -22.64
N PHE A 698 19.17 -27.53 -23.89
CA PHE A 698 19.02 -26.39 -24.81
C PHE A 698 17.93 -25.41 -24.39
N VAL A 699 16.76 -25.92 -23.96
CA VAL A 699 15.67 -25.09 -23.44
C VAL A 699 16.06 -24.43 -22.11
N ASP A 700 16.77 -25.16 -21.24
CA ASP A 700 17.29 -24.63 -19.98
C ASP A 700 18.41 -23.59 -20.17
N LEU A 701 19.22 -23.72 -21.23
CA LEU A 701 20.26 -22.75 -21.60
C LEU A 701 19.67 -21.41 -22.06
N LEU A 702 18.52 -21.46 -22.75
CA LEU A 702 17.79 -20.29 -23.23
C LEU A 702 16.88 -19.72 -22.12
N VAL A 703 15.69 -20.28 -21.93
CA VAL A 703 14.70 -19.86 -20.92
C VAL A 703 13.69 -21.00 -20.68
N PRO A 704 13.45 -21.46 -19.43
CA PRO A 704 12.36 -22.39 -19.14
C PRO A 704 10.99 -21.71 -19.20
N CYS A 705 9.93 -22.46 -19.54
CA CYS A 705 8.57 -21.93 -19.50
C CYS A 705 8.13 -21.68 -18.04
N LEU A 706 7.84 -20.41 -17.70
CA LEU A 706 7.57 -19.97 -16.32
C LEU A 706 6.07 -19.95 -15.95
N LYS A 707 5.18 -20.15 -16.92
CA LYS A 707 3.73 -20.10 -16.69
C LYS A 707 3.25 -21.42 -16.08
N THR A 708 2.71 -21.36 -14.86
CA THR A 708 2.28 -22.53 -14.07
C THR A 708 1.05 -23.23 -14.66
N ASP A 709 0.22 -22.51 -15.39
CA ASP A 709 -1.09 -22.98 -15.86
C ASP A 709 -1.01 -23.58 -17.27
N TRP A 710 0.07 -24.31 -17.55
CA TRP A 710 0.24 -24.98 -18.83
C TRP A 710 -0.70 -26.19 -18.93
N ILE A 711 -1.44 -26.29 -20.03
CA ILE A 711 -2.33 -27.42 -20.34
C ILE A 711 -1.52 -28.39 -21.20
N PRO A 712 -1.42 -29.68 -20.83
CA PRO A 712 -0.73 -30.67 -21.64
C PRO A 712 -1.40 -30.88 -23.01
N PRO A 713 -0.62 -31.24 -24.05
CA PRO A 713 -1.16 -31.53 -25.35
C PRO A 713 -2.14 -32.71 -25.27
N LYS A 714 -3.14 -32.71 -26.17
CA LYS A 714 -4.25 -33.69 -26.18
C LYS A 714 -3.82 -35.16 -26.25
N ASN A 715 -2.59 -35.40 -26.71
CA ASN A 715 -2.02 -36.74 -26.88
C ASN A 715 -1.47 -37.33 -25.56
N CYS A 716 -1.47 -36.56 -24.47
CA CYS A 716 -1.01 -37.03 -23.17
C CYS A 716 -2.20 -37.58 -22.35
N PRO A 717 -2.03 -38.70 -21.62
CA PRO A 717 -3.09 -39.24 -20.77
C PRO A 717 -3.50 -38.25 -19.67
N ALA A 718 -4.79 -38.22 -19.30
CA ALA A 718 -5.32 -37.30 -18.28
C ALA A 718 -4.69 -37.47 -16.87
N THR A 719 -4.04 -38.60 -16.62
CA THR A 719 -3.23 -38.90 -15.43
C THR A 719 -1.80 -38.36 -15.51
N PHE A 720 -1.40 -37.74 -16.62
CA PHE A 720 -0.14 -37.02 -16.78
C PHE A 720 -0.16 -35.77 -15.90
N LYS A 721 0.12 -35.95 -14.61
CA LYS A 721 0.69 -34.90 -13.79
C LYS A 721 2.11 -34.74 -14.28
N ALA A 722 2.49 -33.54 -14.71
CA ALA A 722 3.89 -33.18 -14.86
C ALA A 722 4.56 -33.36 -13.49
N SER A 723 5.03 -34.57 -13.20
CA SER A 723 5.76 -34.89 -12.00
C SER A 723 7.03 -34.05 -12.01
N GLN A 724 7.39 -33.55 -10.82
CA GLN A 724 8.46 -32.58 -10.58
C GLN A 724 9.86 -32.97 -11.14
N ASP A 725 10.03 -34.20 -11.61
CA ASP A 725 11.33 -34.76 -12.04
C ASP A 725 11.61 -34.72 -13.55
N GLN A 726 10.73 -34.12 -14.37
CA GLN A 726 11.02 -33.91 -15.80
C GLN A 726 11.31 -32.44 -16.09
N CYS A 727 12.61 -32.13 -16.16
CA CYS A 727 13.21 -30.81 -16.38
C CYS A 727 12.87 -29.84 -15.24
N ASP A 728 13.65 -29.91 -14.15
CA ASP A 728 13.43 -29.24 -12.85
C ASP A 728 12.74 -27.86 -12.94
N ARG A 729 11.39 -27.88 -12.80
CA ARG A 729 10.55 -26.67 -12.79
C ARG A 729 10.60 -25.95 -11.44
N ASN A 730 10.95 -26.61 -10.34
CA ASN A 730 10.85 -26.04 -9.00
C ASN A 730 11.84 -24.88 -8.72
N ALA A 731 12.91 -24.72 -9.52
CA ALA A 731 13.86 -23.60 -9.41
C ALA A 731 13.55 -22.42 -10.37
N THR A 732 12.48 -22.48 -11.17
CA THR A 732 12.27 -21.57 -12.31
C THR A 732 11.70 -20.20 -11.93
N SER A 733 10.71 -20.13 -11.02
CA SER A 733 10.09 -18.84 -10.61
C SER A 733 11.04 -17.88 -9.91
N ALA A 734 12.13 -18.39 -9.32
CA ALA A 734 13.16 -17.58 -8.67
C ALA A 734 13.96 -16.73 -9.67
N ASN A 735 14.07 -17.12 -10.95
CA ASN A 735 15.06 -16.52 -11.85
C ASN A 735 14.68 -15.14 -12.38
N LEU A 736 13.45 -14.98 -12.91
CA LEU A 736 13.00 -13.65 -13.36
C LEU A 736 12.78 -12.70 -12.17
N PHE A 737 12.46 -13.27 -11.00
CA PHE A 737 12.40 -12.52 -9.75
C PHE A 737 13.78 -11.97 -9.36
N MET A 738 14.85 -12.77 -9.44
CA MET A 738 16.21 -12.32 -9.17
C MET A 738 16.71 -11.27 -10.18
N ASP A 739 16.39 -11.42 -11.48
CA ASP A 739 16.66 -10.38 -12.48
C ASP A 739 15.93 -9.08 -12.16
N GLY A 740 14.65 -9.18 -11.78
CA GLY A 740 13.84 -8.03 -11.40
C GLY A 740 14.36 -7.34 -10.14
N PHE A 741 14.77 -8.11 -9.13
CA PHE A 741 15.39 -7.59 -7.90
C PHE A 741 16.72 -6.89 -8.20
N CYS A 742 17.57 -7.49 -9.04
CA CYS A 742 18.80 -6.90 -9.54
C CYS A 742 18.53 -5.54 -10.21
N MET A 743 17.55 -5.47 -11.11
CA MET A 743 17.15 -4.23 -11.78
C MET A 743 16.73 -3.14 -10.78
N ILE A 744 15.94 -3.48 -9.76
CA ILE A 744 15.51 -2.54 -8.71
C ILE A 744 16.72 -1.97 -7.96
N CYS A 745 17.65 -2.83 -7.54
CA CYS A 745 18.88 -2.43 -6.85
C CYS A 745 19.75 -1.52 -7.73
N LEU A 746 19.90 -1.84 -9.02
CA LEU A 746 20.68 -1.02 -9.97
C LEU A 746 20.06 0.38 -10.18
N LEU A 747 18.74 0.47 -10.25
CA LEU A 747 18.01 1.76 -10.37
C LEU A 747 18.16 2.62 -9.12
N LEU A 748 18.06 2.01 -7.93
CA LEU A 748 18.30 2.70 -6.65
C LEU A 748 19.74 3.21 -6.57
N GLN A 749 20.72 2.42 -7.01
CA GLN A 749 22.12 2.83 -7.01
C GLN A 749 22.39 3.98 -8.00
N LYS A 750 21.76 3.97 -9.19
CA LYS A 750 21.84 5.08 -10.14
C LYS A 750 21.37 6.39 -9.51
N ARG A 751 20.32 6.33 -8.68
CA ARG A 751 19.80 7.50 -7.93
C ARG A 751 20.78 7.97 -6.85
N ILE A 752 21.44 7.04 -6.15
CA ILE A 752 22.49 7.33 -5.18
C ILE A 752 23.66 8.07 -5.85
N PHE A 753 24.14 7.57 -7.00
CA PHE A 753 25.22 8.22 -7.76
C PHE A 753 24.88 9.64 -8.23
N GLY A 754 23.61 9.90 -8.54
CA GLY A 754 23.10 11.23 -8.92
C GLY A 754 22.81 12.18 -7.75
N SER A 755 23.18 11.84 -6.51
CA SER A 755 22.89 12.60 -5.28
C SER A 755 24.03 13.54 -4.86
N TYR A 756 23.70 14.66 -4.20
CA TYR A 756 24.68 15.55 -3.55
C TYR A 756 25.49 14.87 -2.45
N HIS A 757 24.92 13.85 -1.81
CA HIS A 757 25.63 13.08 -0.78
C HIS A 757 26.77 12.23 -1.37
N TRP A 758 26.61 11.72 -2.60
CA TRP A 758 27.65 10.92 -3.26
C TRP A 758 28.92 11.73 -3.54
N LYS A 759 28.78 13.04 -3.78
CA LYS A 759 29.91 13.94 -4.00
C LYS A 759 30.90 13.96 -2.83
N HIS A 760 30.41 13.88 -1.59
CA HIS A 760 31.25 13.82 -0.39
C HIS A 760 32.04 12.51 -0.33
N ILE A 761 31.41 11.38 -0.68
CA ILE A 761 32.07 10.07 -0.76
C ILE A 761 33.14 10.03 -1.85
N VAL A 762 32.89 10.63 -3.02
CA VAL A 762 33.89 10.74 -4.08
C VAL A 762 35.10 11.58 -3.62
N GLY A 763 34.85 12.62 -2.82
CA GLY A 763 35.91 13.41 -2.18
C GLY A 763 36.79 12.54 -1.27
N GLU A 764 36.16 11.77 -0.38
CA GLU A 764 36.84 10.84 0.53
C GLU A 764 37.64 9.76 -0.22
N LEU A 765 37.06 9.12 -1.23
CA LEU A 765 37.75 8.10 -2.02
C LEU A 765 38.99 8.65 -2.73
N ARG A 766 38.93 9.90 -3.24
CA ARG A 766 40.09 10.57 -3.84
C ARG A 766 41.15 10.92 -2.81
N LEU A 767 40.73 11.30 -1.59
CA LEU A 767 41.65 11.55 -0.48
C LEU A 767 42.33 10.24 -0.05
N GLN A 768 41.60 9.14 0.09
CA GLN A 768 42.15 7.82 0.40
C GLN A 768 43.18 7.36 -0.63
N ALA A 769 42.88 7.53 -1.93
CA ALA A 769 43.83 7.22 -3.00
C ALA A 769 45.12 8.05 -2.91
N LYS A 770 45.02 9.34 -2.57
CA LYS A 770 46.19 10.21 -2.39
C LYS A 770 46.98 9.83 -1.12
N LEU A 771 46.28 9.54 -0.03
CA LEU A 771 46.88 9.16 1.25
C LEU A 771 47.58 7.80 1.20
N ALA A 772 47.17 6.88 0.32
CA ALA A 772 47.84 5.59 0.16
C ALA A 772 49.33 5.74 -0.20
N SER A 773 49.66 6.69 -1.08
CA SER A 773 51.06 6.99 -1.44
C SER A 773 51.88 7.52 -0.25
N GLN A 774 51.29 8.39 0.56
CA GLN A 774 51.94 8.94 1.76
C GLN A 774 52.05 7.91 2.88
N GLY A 775 51.05 7.04 3.01
CA GLY A 775 51.05 5.92 3.95
C GLY A 775 52.15 4.90 3.63
N ALA A 776 52.42 4.64 2.36
CA ALA A 776 53.53 3.77 1.95
C ALA A 776 54.90 4.35 2.34
N VAL A 777 55.10 5.66 2.16
CA VAL A 777 56.31 6.36 2.62
C VAL A 777 56.46 6.24 4.13
N LEU A 778 55.40 6.57 4.87
CA LEU A 778 55.42 6.49 6.34
C LEU A 778 55.66 5.06 6.85
N PHE A 779 55.05 4.07 6.20
CA PHE A 779 55.25 2.66 6.55
C PHE A 779 56.69 2.22 6.28
N ASN A 780 57.29 2.68 5.18
CA ASN A 780 58.69 2.40 4.88
C ASN A 780 59.62 3.04 5.92
N ASP A 781 59.35 4.29 6.31
CA ASP A 781 60.12 4.99 7.35
C ASP A 781 60.03 4.28 8.71
N ILE A 782 58.82 3.86 9.11
CA ILE A 782 58.62 3.07 10.34
C ILE A 782 59.35 1.73 10.26
N SER A 783 59.31 1.07 9.11
CA SER A 783 59.98 -0.22 8.89
C SER A 783 61.50 -0.07 8.94
N HIS A 784 62.06 0.96 8.30
CA HIS A 784 63.49 1.28 8.38
C HIS A 784 63.93 1.62 9.79
N LYS A 785 63.14 2.40 10.54
CA LYS A 785 63.44 2.70 11.94
C LYS A 785 63.47 1.44 12.79
N ARG A 786 62.47 0.55 12.63
CA ARG A 786 62.42 -0.72 13.35
C ARG A 786 63.61 -1.62 13.03
N MET A 787 64.03 -1.71 11.77
CA MET A 787 65.23 -2.47 11.37
C MET A 787 66.51 -1.90 12.00
N ARG A 788 66.65 -0.58 12.11
CA ARG A 788 67.82 0.02 12.80
C ARG A 788 67.82 -0.30 14.29
N GLU A 789 66.68 -0.14 14.97
CA GLU A 789 66.56 -0.46 16.40
C GLU A 789 66.86 -1.94 16.67
N GLU A 790 66.48 -2.83 15.76
CA GLU A 790 66.77 -4.26 15.86
C GLU A 790 68.26 -4.55 15.58
N GLY A 791 68.85 -3.93 14.56
CA GLY A 791 70.29 -4.01 14.29
C GLY A 791 71.14 -3.52 15.47
N GLU A 792 70.75 -2.43 16.13
CA GLU A 792 71.44 -1.95 17.35
C GLU A 792 71.33 -2.95 18.51
N ARG A 793 70.19 -3.63 18.68
CA ARG A 793 70.02 -4.68 19.70
C ARG A 793 70.86 -5.91 19.39
N GLU A 794 70.93 -6.31 18.12
CA GLU A 794 71.78 -7.40 17.67
C GLU A 794 73.25 -7.07 17.93
N GLU A 795 73.70 -5.87 17.56
CA GLU A 795 75.07 -5.41 17.81
C GLU A 795 75.40 -5.40 19.31
N GLN A 796 74.50 -4.90 20.15
CA GLN A 796 74.66 -4.96 21.61
C GLN A 796 74.75 -6.41 22.12
N THR A 797 73.99 -7.32 21.54
CA THR A 797 74.00 -8.74 21.92
C THR A 797 75.28 -9.42 21.47
N VAL A 798 75.73 -9.18 20.23
CA VAL A 798 77.01 -9.64 19.70
C VAL A 798 78.17 -9.11 20.56
N ASN A 799 78.18 -7.82 20.87
CA ASN A 799 79.19 -7.22 21.74
C ASN A 799 79.23 -7.85 23.14
N LYS A 800 78.06 -8.18 23.72
CA LYS A 800 77.98 -8.93 24.99
C LYS A 800 78.56 -10.34 24.86
N ILE A 801 78.29 -11.05 23.77
CA ILE A 801 78.82 -12.38 23.50
C ILE A 801 80.33 -12.33 23.31
N THR A 802 80.85 -11.40 22.51
CA THR A 802 82.30 -11.23 22.27
C THR A 802 83.05 -10.96 23.57
N ARG A 803 82.55 -10.05 24.43
CA ARG A 803 83.15 -9.80 25.76
C ARG A 803 83.11 -11.02 26.69
N SER A 804 82.11 -11.88 26.53
CA SER A 804 82.01 -13.12 27.32
C SER A 804 83.02 -14.16 26.82
N LEU A 805 83.21 -14.29 25.51
CA LEU A 805 84.23 -15.14 24.90
C LEU A 805 85.64 -14.71 25.27
N GLU A 806 85.93 -13.41 25.25
CA GLU A 806 87.24 -12.88 25.68
C GLU A 806 87.55 -13.24 27.13
N ARG A 807 86.59 -13.06 28.04
CA ARG A 807 86.73 -13.47 29.44
C ARG A 807 87.01 -14.97 29.59
N ILE A 808 86.30 -15.82 28.86
CA ILE A 808 86.53 -17.28 28.88
C ILE A 808 87.93 -17.60 28.34
N LYS A 809 88.36 -16.94 27.26
CA LYS A 809 89.69 -17.13 26.68
C LYS A 809 90.81 -16.72 27.65
N GLU A 810 90.60 -15.63 28.39
CA GLU A 810 91.52 -15.17 29.42
C GLU A 810 91.58 -16.14 30.60
N GLN A 811 90.43 -16.64 31.07
CA GLN A 811 90.37 -17.71 32.07
C GLN A 811 91.08 -18.99 31.60
N LEU A 812 90.87 -19.41 30.35
CA LEU A 812 91.56 -20.57 29.78
C LEU A 812 93.08 -20.34 29.71
N ARG A 813 93.55 -19.14 29.38
CA ARG A 813 94.98 -18.77 29.42
C ARG A 813 95.54 -18.81 30.84
N LEU A 814 94.80 -18.29 31.82
CA LEU A 814 95.21 -18.33 33.22
C LEU A 814 95.30 -19.78 33.71
N ASN A 815 94.32 -20.62 33.39
CA ASN A 815 94.35 -22.05 33.71
C ASN A 815 95.52 -22.77 33.01
N GLN A 816 95.85 -22.40 31.77
CA GLN A 816 97.04 -22.92 31.08
C GLN A 816 98.33 -22.48 31.77
N LEU A 817 98.45 -21.22 32.17
CA LEU A 817 99.59 -20.71 32.94
C LEU A 817 99.72 -21.40 34.31
N GLU A 818 98.62 -21.62 35.03
CA GLU A 818 98.59 -22.39 36.27
C GLU A 818 99.03 -23.84 36.06
N SER A 819 98.61 -24.48 34.96
CA SER A 819 99.07 -25.83 34.62
C SER A 819 100.57 -25.87 34.27
N GLN A 820 101.12 -24.79 33.72
CA GLN A 820 102.56 -24.67 33.40
C GLN A 820 103.39 -24.38 34.65
N THR A 821 102.90 -23.58 35.60
CA THR A 821 103.60 -23.36 36.89
C THR A 821 103.53 -24.58 37.80
N ALA A 822 102.46 -25.37 37.75
CA ALA A 822 102.37 -26.65 38.46
C ALA A 822 103.30 -27.74 37.88
N ALA A 823 103.79 -27.58 36.64
CA ALA A 823 104.67 -28.52 35.96
C ALA A 823 106.17 -28.14 36.03
N ALA A 824 106.55 -27.08 36.75
CA ALA A 824 107.94 -26.74 37.01
C ALA A 824 108.47 -27.56 38.20
N PRO A 825 109.39 -28.53 38.02
CA PRO A 825 109.96 -29.30 39.11
C PRO A 825 110.88 -28.42 39.95
N ALA A 826 110.78 -28.57 41.28
CA ALA A 826 111.67 -27.97 42.27
C ALA A 826 113.14 -28.38 42.08
#